data_AF-A0A9X4BGF1-F1
#
_entry.id   AF-A0A9X4BGF1-F1
#
_cell.length_a   1.000
_cell.length_b   1.000
_cell.length_c   1.000
_cell.angle_alpha   90.00
_cell.angle_beta   90.00
_cell.angle_gamma   90.00
#
_symmetry.space_group_name_H-M   'P 1'
#
loop_
_entity.id
_entity.type
_entity.pdbx_description
1 polymer ?
#
loop_
_entity_poly.entity_id
_entity_poly.type
_entity_poly.pdbx_seq_one_letter_code
_entity_poly.pdbx_strand_id
1 'polypeptide(L)'
;MRRRAFALGLAACAALTAGCGSEAPSPPAAARMVVIGFDGMDPALAERWMDAGAMPQFAALRARGHYQRLATTNPPQSPVAWASFATGTDPGRHGIFDFLRRTPGSYAPDFGIAEQTPPQHTLDVFGYRLAFDGGELRTRRHGKPLWVAAEEAGERATVLRVPVTYPPDPVHRMLAGMGVPDLNGTQGTYTLLATRPIPDADNGGRVLLAPIGEDGAVRTELEGPPDPIRIDGRPLRVPLVLEPAPGGARLTLDGTATTLATGQWSGWLRLRYRAGLLGSAAGMTRAYLSEGFPRPLLYLAPVQADPLDPALPITSPPGYAAELARRIGDYHTLGMPEETWALNQGHLSEEAWLDTVATTLREGEAMTYDALDRRDSELVVSVFVQTDRVSHMFWRGLDERHPLHAESSPLARGAIEHSYREADRVLGEVVRRLGPDDKLIVLSDHGFSSFRRAVNLNRWLIDRGYLALAAGADPNRPLFAAVDFSRTRAYALGLNGVYVNRRGREPQGIVADADVAALKRELSQGLAQLRDPADDAAMVHAVYDADTLYSAEHRDEAPDLVVGYAPGYRASWQTSLGAAPVELVVDNRQPWSGDHCIAPDAVPGVLFASFKPQRPVDGIADLAALIASERPAGEPRPKPAPGILDLPGAGVAAIDAAVSGVVPDLLRLLLWGALGGIVSMAIYGWTSPQSRLVVVRRDLSEAQRALSAYDGPLAGLWPLMGRQLGLAFRQLGLALGPSVLASLPIVLAWPGLAQRYDALRFANFLPNWLAGWEAPFVAAVIVVSLVCRRLWRLQ
;
A
#
# COMPACT_ATOMS: atom_id res chain seq x y z
N MET A 1 -32.07 -23.13 -38.50
CA MET A 1 -30.76 -22.44 -38.49
C MET A 1 -30.60 -21.35 -37.41
N ARG A 2 -31.65 -20.69 -36.90
CA ARG A 2 -31.54 -19.58 -35.92
C ARG A 2 -31.30 -19.96 -34.44
N ARG A 3 -31.41 -21.24 -34.05
CA ARG A 3 -31.15 -21.70 -32.66
C ARG A 3 -29.69 -22.12 -32.39
N ARG A 4 -28.86 -22.29 -33.43
CA ARG A 4 -27.43 -22.64 -33.26
C ARG A 4 -26.53 -21.40 -33.07
N ALA A 5 -26.94 -20.22 -33.56
CA ALA A 5 -26.18 -18.97 -33.39
C ALA A 5 -26.23 -18.41 -31.94
N PHE A 6 -27.32 -18.65 -31.21
CA PHE A 6 -27.46 -18.21 -29.82
C PHE A 6 -26.62 -19.04 -28.83
N ALA A 7 -26.40 -20.32 -29.16
CA ALA A 7 -25.51 -21.21 -28.39
C ALA A 7 -24.02 -20.88 -28.62
N LEU A 8 -23.64 -20.41 -29.82
CA LEU A 8 -22.29 -19.95 -30.12
C LEU A 8 -21.95 -18.60 -29.47
N GLY A 9 -22.93 -17.70 -29.29
CA GLY A 9 -22.74 -16.43 -28.58
C GLY A 9 -22.57 -16.59 -27.06
N LEU A 10 -23.25 -17.56 -26.44
CA LEU A 10 -23.08 -17.89 -25.02
C LEU A 10 -21.78 -18.66 -24.74
N ALA A 11 -21.30 -19.48 -25.69
CA ALA A 11 -19.98 -20.10 -25.60
C ALA A 11 -18.84 -19.08 -25.73
N ALA A 12 -19.01 -18.01 -26.50
CA ALA A 12 -18.03 -16.92 -26.57
C ALA A 12 -17.97 -16.07 -25.28
N CYS A 13 -19.11 -15.85 -24.60
CA CYS A 13 -19.12 -15.21 -23.28
C CYS A 13 -18.62 -16.12 -22.15
N ALA A 14 -18.83 -17.44 -22.23
CA ALA A 14 -18.21 -18.39 -21.32
C ALA A 14 -16.69 -18.56 -21.56
N ALA A 15 -16.22 -18.36 -22.80
CA ALA A 15 -14.80 -18.28 -23.11
C ALA A 15 -14.13 -16.97 -22.63
N LEU A 16 -14.91 -15.89 -22.45
CA LEU A 16 -14.45 -14.62 -21.86
C LEU A 16 -14.27 -14.67 -20.34
N THR A 17 -14.79 -15.70 -19.65
CA THR A 17 -14.50 -15.98 -18.23
C THR A 17 -13.61 -17.22 -18.03
N ALA A 18 -13.39 -18.01 -19.08
CA ALA A 18 -12.50 -19.18 -19.08
C ALA A 18 -11.10 -18.90 -19.63
N GLY A 19 -10.71 -17.62 -19.74
CA GLY A 19 -9.34 -17.18 -19.99
C GLY A 19 -8.38 -17.36 -18.80
N CYS A 20 -8.80 -18.03 -17.72
CA CYS A 20 -7.89 -18.65 -16.77
C CYS A 20 -7.22 -19.88 -17.41
N GLY A 21 -6.50 -19.66 -18.52
CA GLY A 21 -5.53 -20.61 -18.99
C GLY A 21 -4.43 -20.67 -17.94
N SER A 22 -4.26 -21.82 -17.29
CA SER A 22 -3.02 -22.12 -16.60
C SER A 22 -1.89 -21.85 -17.60
N GLU A 23 -1.12 -20.79 -17.39
CA GLU A 23 0.14 -20.60 -18.10
C GLU A 23 0.91 -21.92 -17.98
N ALA A 24 1.37 -22.45 -19.11
CA ALA A 24 2.28 -23.58 -19.08
C ALA A 24 3.42 -23.25 -18.11
N PRO A 25 3.86 -24.18 -17.24
CA PRO A 25 4.89 -23.90 -16.26
C PRO A 25 6.11 -23.31 -16.97
N SER A 26 6.51 -22.11 -16.55
CA SER A 26 7.67 -21.43 -17.11
C SER A 26 8.91 -22.31 -16.95
N PRO A 27 9.79 -22.38 -17.95
CA PRO A 27 11.05 -23.10 -17.77
C PRO A 27 11.83 -22.46 -16.61
N PRO A 28 12.52 -23.28 -15.80
CA PRO A 28 13.26 -22.80 -14.64
C PRO A 28 14.40 -21.86 -15.08
N ALA A 29 14.67 -20.86 -14.25
CA ALA A 29 15.82 -19.97 -14.38
C ALA A 29 17.11 -20.76 -14.23
N ALA A 30 18.01 -20.61 -15.21
CA ALA A 30 19.31 -21.28 -15.21
C ALA A 30 20.24 -20.76 -14.09
N ALA A 31 20.21 -19.45 -13.84
CA ALA A 31 20.93 -18.79 -12.78
C ALA A 31 20.11 -17.61 -12.24
N ARG A 32 20.20 -17.34 -10.94
CA ARG A 32 19.38 -16.32 -10.26
C ARG A 32 20.22 -15.33 -9.47
N MET A 33 19.72 -14.11 -9.36
CA MET A 33 20.09 -13.17 -8.31
C MET A 33 19.06 -13.25 -7.18
N VAL A 34 19.49 -13.68 -6.00
CA VAL A 34 18.66 -13.74 -4.80
C VAL A 34 19.10 -12.63 -3.85
N VAL A 35 18.14 -11.81 -3.40
CA VAL A 35 18.35 -10.72 -2.45
C VAL A 35 17.47 -10.95 -1.24
N ILE A 36 18.08 -11.09 -0.06
CA ILE A 36 17.39 -11.25 1.22
C ILE A 36 17.63 -10.01 2.08
N GLY A 37 16.56 -9.32 2.44
CA GLY A 37 16.60 -8.23 3.40
C GLY A 37 16.29 -8.71 4.81
N PHE A 38 17.10 -8.31 5.78
CA PHE A 38 16.77 -8.35 7.20
C PHE A 38 16.67 -6.90 7.70
N ASP A 39 15.45 -6.35 7.66
CA ASP A 39 15.14 -4.95 7.99
C ASP A 39 15.75 -4.58 9.33
N GLY A 40 16.47 -3.46 9.42
CA GLY A 40 17.03 -3.01 10.69
C GLY A 40 18.11 -3.90 11.33
N MET A 41 18.75 -4.83 10.61
CA MET A 41 19.88 -5.59 11.16
C MET A 41 21.08 -4.66 11.43
N ASP A 42 21.42 -4.50 12.71
CA ASP A 42 22.52 -3.69 13.19
C ASP A 42 23.87 -4.40 12.99
N PRO A 43 24.87 -3.76 12.35
CA PRO A 43 26.15 -4.37 12.08
C PRO A 43 26.95 -4.68 13.35
N ALA A 44 26.86 -3.85 14.40
CA ALA A 44 27.63 -4.10 15.62
C ALA A 44 27.09 -5.33 16.39
N LEU A 45 25.76 -5.50 16.42
CA LEU A 45 25.13 -6.70 16.96
C LEU A 45 25.41 -7.94 16.12
N ALA A 46 25.33 -7.84 14.78
CA ALA A 46 25.66 -8.94 13.89
C ALA A 46 27.13 -9.37 14.03
N GLU A 47 28.07 -8.42 14.02
CA GLU A 47 29.50 -8.67 14.26
C GLU A 47 29.72 -9.36 15.61
N ARG A 48 29.13 -8.82 16.68
CA ARG A 48 29.23 -9.40 18.03
C ARG A 48 28.78 -10.87 18.06
N TRP A 49 27.65 -11.19 17.46
CA TRP A 49 27.10 -12.55 17.52
C TRP A 49 27.70 -13.50 16.48
N MET A 50 28.22 -13.01 15.36
CA MET A 50 29.10 -13.79 14.48
C MET A 50 30.38 -14.19 15.22
N ASP A 51 31.06 -13.23 15.85
CA ASP A 51 32.32 -13.46 16.56
C ASP A 51 32.15 -14.36 17.80
N ALA A 52 30.97 -14.30 18.44
CA ALA A 52 30.59 -15.21 19.53
C ALA A 52 30.13 -16.61 19.07
N GLY A 53 30.07 -16.87 17.76
CA GLY A 53 29.64 -18.16 17.19
C GLY A 53 28.12 -18.41 17.22
N ALA A 54 27.31 -17.39 17.53
CA ALA A 54 25.86 -17.47 17.54
C ALA A 54 25.22 -17.29 16.14
N MET A 55 25.96 -16.75 15.17
CA MET A 55 25.52 -16.57 13.77
C MET A 55 26.51 -17.22 12.78
N PRO A 56 26.63 -18.56 12.77
CA PRO A 56 27.61 -19.27 11.95
C PRO A 56 27.39 -19.15 10.43
N GLN A 57 26.16 -18.98 9.94
CA GLN A 57 25.90 -18.85 8.50
C GLN A 57 26.34 -17.48 7.99
N PHE A 58 26.04 -16.41 8.73
CA PHE A 58 26.53 -15.07 8.41
C PHE A 58 28.05 -14.99 8.51
N ALA A 59 28.66 -15.60 9.54
CA ALA A 59 30.11 -15.66 9.67
C ALA A 59 30.76 -16.38 8.47
N ALA A 60 30.15 -17.50 8.02
CA ALA A 60 30.62 -18.22 6.82
C ALA A 60 30.47 -17.39 5.54
N LEU A 61 29.36 -16.65 5.39
CA LEU A 61 29.12 -15.77 4.24
C LEU A 61 30.15 -14.63 4.21
N ARG A 62 30.41 -13.97 5.34
CA ARG A 62 31.46 -12.96 5.52
C ARG A 62 32.84 -13.48 5.14
N ALA A 63 33.18 -14.71 5.53
CA ALA A 63 34.49 -15.29 5.27
C ALA A 63 34.71 -15.69 3.81
N ARG A 64 33.67 -16.19 3.12
CA ARG A 64 33.77 -16.72 1.75
C ARG A 64 33.50 -15.69 0.67
N GLY A 65 32.67 -14.68 0.97
CA GLY A 65 32.22 -13.69 0.00
C GLY A 65 32.69 -12.28 0.36
N HIS A 66 31.73 -11.40 0.62
CA HIS A 66 31.95 -10.00 0.99
C HIS A 66 31.10 -9.62 2.19
N TYR A 67 31.61 -8.73 3.03
CA TYR A 67 30.88 -8.08 4.09
C TYR A 67 31.34 -6.63 4.22
N GLN A 68 30.40 -5.72 4.37
CA GLN A 68 30.66 -4.34 4.80
C GLN A 68 29.49 -3.81 5.61
N ARG A 69 29.75 -2.78 6.42
CA ARG A 69 28.69 -1.89 6.89
C ARG A 69 28.20 -1.05 5.71
N LEU A 70 26.90 -0.87 5.59
CA LEU A 70 26.26 -0.20 4.47
C LEU A 70 25.72 1.16 4.93
N ALA A 71 26.13 2.25 4.28
CA ALA A 71 25.54 3.55 4.58
C ALA A 71 24.06 3.56 4.17
N THR A 72 23.21 4.04 5.09
CA THR A 72 21.77 4.17 4.88
C THR A 72 21.42 5.55 4.29
N THR A 73 20.14 5.79 4.02
CA THR A 73 19.63 7.08 3.57
C THR A 73 19.61 8.11 4.68
N ASN A 74 19.35 9.37 4.32
CA ASN A 74 19.06 10.43 5.27
C ASN A 74 17.67 11.00 4.96
N PRO A 75 16.69 10.89 5.88
CA PRO A 75 16.81 10.21 7.17
C PRO A 75 16.93 8.68 7.02
N PRO A 76 17.52 7.98 8.02
CA PRO A 76 17.66 6.53 8.04
C PRO A 76 16.35 5.84 8.42
N GLN A 77 15.30 6.03 7.62
CA GLN A 77 13.97 5.43 7.85
C GLN A 77 13.69 4.35 6.81
N SER A 78 13.07 3.24 7.21
CA SER A 78 12.77 2.12 6.30
C SER A 78 12.04 2.51 5.01
N PRO A 79 10.99 3.36 5.00
CA PRO A 79 10.36 3.75 3.74
C PRO A 79 11.29 4.54 2.82
N VAL A 80 12.22 5.32 3.37
CA VAL A 80 13.19 6.11 2.60
C VAL A 80 14.27 5.19 2.04
N ALA A 81 14.85 4.34 2.90
CA ALA A 81 15.93 3.44 2.54
C ALA A 81 15.48 2.39 1.51
N TRP A 82 14.34 1.73 1.73
CA TRP A 82 13.83 0.74 0.77
C TRP A 82 13.38 1.35 -0.56
N ALA A 83 12.90 2.61 -0.57
CA ALA A 83 12.62 3.32 -1.82
C ALA A 83 13.92 3.65 -2.59
N SER A 84 14.98 4.05 -1.88
CA SER A 84 16.32 4.25 -2.45
C SER A 84 16.92 2.94 -2.97
N PHE A 85 16.80 1.83 -2.23
CA PHE A 85 17.18 0.48 -2.67
C PHE A 85 16.45 0.10 -3.96
N ALA A 86 15.13 0.26 -3.98
CA ALA A 86 14.30 -0.14 -5.10
C ALA A 86 14.67 0.63 -6.38
N THR A 87 14.83 1.95 -6.28
CA THR A 87 14.98 2.84 -7.44
C THR A 87 16.44 3.11 -7.82
N GLY A 88 17.37 2.90 -6.91
CA GLY A 88 18.77 3.29 -7.06
C GLY A 88 18.98 4.81 -7.05
N THR A 89 18.10 5.56 -6.39
CA THR A 89 18.12 7.02 -6.37
C THR A 89 17.96 7.59 -4.96
N ASP A 90 18.29 8.86 -4.76
CA ASP A 90 18.12 9.55 -3.47
C ASP A 90 16.67 10.02 -3.24
N PRO A 91 16.31 10.43 -2.00
CA PRO A 91 14.95 10.88 -1.68
C PRO A 91 14.42 12.02 -2.54
N GLY A 92 15.28 12.92 -2.99
CA GLY A 92 14.91 14.01 -3.89
C GLY A 92 14.42 13.56 -5.26
N ARG A 93 14.73 12.32 -5.69
CA ARG A 93 14.26 11.73 -6.95
C ARG A 93 13.09 10.78 -6.79
N HIS A 94 13.04 9.99 -5.72
CA HIS A 94 11.93 9.05 -5.51
C HIS A 94 10.77 9.64 -4.69
N GLY A 95 10.94 10.81 -4.07
CA GLY A 95 9.87 11.57 -3.41
C GLY A 95 9.39 11.02 -2.06
N ILE A 96 10.12 10.07 -1.46
CA ILE A 96 9.79 9.49 -0.14
C ILE A 96 10.79 10.03 0.87
N PHE A 97 10.33 10.82 1.82
CA PHE A 97 11.19 11.51 2.81
C PHE A 97 10.96 11.06 4.26
N ASP A 98 9.80 10.48 4.56
CA ASP A 98 9.39 10.01 5.88
C ASP A 98 8.14 9.11 5.71
N PHE A 99 7.67 8.46 6.79
CA PHE A 99 6.35 7.82 6.86
C PHE A 99 5.20 8.82 6.71
N LEU A 100 5.42 10.06 7.16
CA LEU A 100 4.45 11.14 7.08
C LEU A 100 4.94 12.23 6.13
N ARG A 101 4.02 12.80 5.36
CA ARG A 101 4.29 13.97 4.54
C ARG A 101 3.33 15.09 4.89
N ARG A 102 3.71 16.33 4.56
CA ARG A 102 2.75 17.44 4.55
C ARG A 102 1.82 17.31 3.34
N THR A 103 0.54 17.57 3.54
CA THR A 103 -0.41 17.67 2.42
C THR A 103 -0.23 19.01 1.70
N PRO A 104 -0.03 19.04 0.38
CA PRO A 104 0.01 20.31 -0.37
C PRO A 104 -1.25 21.15 -0.12
N GLY A 105 -1.07 22.45 0.14
CA GLY A 105 -2.20 23.34 0.42
C GLY A 105 -2.81 23.23 1.82
N SER A 106 -2.27 22.38 2.71
CA SER A 106 -2.57 22.39 4.15
C SER A 106 -1.34 22.09 4.99
N TYR A 107 -1.48 22.08 6.32
CA TYR A 107 -0.43 21.64 7.25
C TYR A 107 -0.69 20.24 7.80
N ALA A 108 -1.80 19.61 7.40
CA ALA A 108 -2.16 18.29 7.90
C ALA A 108 -1.13 17.25 7.45
N PRO A 109 -0.76 16.30 8.31
CA PRO A 109 0.01 15.14 7.89
C PRO A 109 -0.85 14.22 7.02
N ASP A 110 -0.20 13.62 6.04
CA ASP A 110 -0.74 12.57 5.17
C ASP A 110 0.27 11.41 5.11
N PHE A 111 -0.20 10.24 4.67
CA PHE A 111 0.63 9.06 4.56
C PHE A 111 1.62 9.17 3.39
N GLY A 112 2.89 8.88 3.68
CA GLY A 112 4.00 9.11 2.75
C GLY A 112 4.14 8.07 1.63
N ILE A 113 3.53 6.88 1.74
CA ILE A 113 3.83 5.73 0.88
C ILE A 113 2.88 5.60 -0.33
N ALA A 114 1.58 5.73 -0.10
CA ALA A 114 0.56 5.52 -1.13
C ALA A 114 -0.53 6.59 -1.04
N GLU A 115 -1.15 6.87 -2.18
CA GLU A 115 -2.24 7.83 -2.32
C GLU A 115 -3.49 7.13 -2.83
N GLN A 116 -4.62 7.37 -2.16
CA GLN A 116 -5.93 6.90 -2.59
C GLN A 116 -6.82 8.09 -2.91
N THR A 117 -7.29 8.16 -4.15
CA THR A 117 -8.31 9.11 -4.59
C THR A 117 -9.66 8.39 -4.63
N PRO A 118 -10.68 8.87 -3.90
CA PRO A 118 -12.03 8.29 -3.96
C PRO A 118 -12.64 8.34 -5.36
N PRO A 119 -13.63 7.48 -5.66
CA PRO A 119 -14.48 7.58 -6.85
C PRO A 119 -14.96 9.02 -7.10
N GLN A 120 -14.76 9.54 -8.31
CA GLN A 120 -15.15 10.90 -8.67
C GLN A 120 -16.51 10.94 -9.37
N HIS A 121 -16.89 9.84 -10.03
CA HIS A 121 -18.16 9.72 -10.76
C HIS A 121 -19.18 9.01 -9.88
N THR A 122 -19.78 9.75 -8.95
CA THR A 122 -20.79 9.22 -8.04
C THR A 122 -22.15 9.85 -8.26
N LEU A 123 -23.21 9.05 -8.22
CA LEU A 123 -24.60 9.52 -8.17
C LEU A 123 -25.24 9.14 -6.82
N ASP A 124 -25.64 10.16 -6.07
CA ASP A 124 -26.29 10.00 -4.77
C ASP A 124 -27.83 9.99 -4.97
N VAL A 125 -28.47 8.84 -4.70
CA VAL A 125 -29.94 8.64 -4.86
C VAL A 125 -30.50 7.84 -3.68
N PHE A 126 -31.58 8.32 -3.08
CA PHE A 126 -32.31 7.62 -1.99
C PHE A 126 -31.44 7.20 -0.79
N GLY A 127 -30.39 7.96 -0.47
CA GLY A 127 -29.46 7.61 0.62
C GLY A 127 -28.32 6.68 0.19
N TYR A 128 -28.28 6.27 -1.07
CA TYR A 128 -27.25 5.41 -1.66
C TYR A 128 -26.34 6.19 -2.61
N ARG A 129 -25.06 5.86 -2.61
CA ARG A 129 -24.02 6.35 -3.51
C ARG A 129 -23.72 5.27 -4.54
N LEU A 130 -23.94 5.60 -5.80
CA LEU A 130 -23.58 4.74 -6.93
C LEU A 130 -22.31 5.30 -7.57
N ALA A 131 -21.17 4.65 -7.32
CA ALA A 131 -19.91 4.96 -7.99
C ALA A 131 -19.85 4.28 -9.36
N PHE A 132 -19.48 5.04 -10.39
CA PHE A 132 -19.27 4.55 -11.76
C PHE A 132 -17.79 4.38 -12.11
N ASP A 133 -16.90 4.75 -11.20
CA ASP A 133 -15.47 4.49 -11.21
C ASP A 133 -15.01 3.89 -9.87
N GLY A 134 -13.85 3.23 -9.87
CA GLY A 134 -13.32 2.54 -8.68
C GLY A 134 -12.47 3.43 -7.76
N GLY A 135 -12.38 4.74 -8.03
CA GLY A 135 -11.33 5.59 -7.50
C GLY A 135 -9.97 5.23 -8.11
N GLU A 136 -8.91 5.75 -7.51
CA GLU A 136 -7.54 5.52 -7.96
C GLU A 136 -6.61 5.29 -6.77
N LEU A 137 -5.72 4.31 -6.90
CA LEU A 137 -4.68 4.01 -5.92
C LEU A 137 -3.33 4.08 -6.62
N ARG A 138 -2.42 4.92 -6.11
CA ARG A 138 -1.08 5.12 -6.67
C ARG A 138 -0.02 5.01 -5.59
N THR A 139 1.15 4.52 -5.97
CA THR A 139 2.33 4.63 -5.11
C THR A 139 2.83 6.08 -5.17
N ARG A 140 3.30 6.61 -4.05
CA ARG A 140 4.00 7.90 -4.00
C ARG A 140 5.48 7.77 -4.34
N ARG A 141 6.01 6.54 -4.47
CA ARG A 141 7.39 6.30 -4.86
C ARG A 141 7.54 6.59 -6.36
N HIS A 142 8.33 7.62 -6.67
CA HIS A 142 8.75 7.94 -8.03
C HIS A 142 9.99 7.13 -8.45
N GLY A 143 10.27 7.10 -9.75
CA GLY A 143 11.38 6.35 -10.31
C GLY A 143 11.07 4.88 -10.60
N LYS A 144 11.83 4.30 -11.52
CA LYS A 144 11.66 2.91 -11.95
C LYS A 144 12.42 1.98 -10.99
N PRO A 145 11.73 1.05 -10.30
CA PRO A 145 12.40 0.11 -9.42
C PRO A 145 13.12 -1.00 -10.20
N LEU A 146 14.15 -1.58 -9.58
CA LEU A 146 15.08 -2.53 -10.21
C LEU A 146 14.40 -3.80 -10.74
N TRP A 147 13.32 -4.25 -10.10
CA TRP A 147 12.56 -5.42 -10.54
C TRP A 147 11.72 -5.14 -11.79
N VAL A 148 11.17 -3.92 -11.95
CA VAL A 148 10.52 -3.51 -13.20
C VAL A 148 11.57 -3.40 -14.32
N ALA A 149 12.75 -2.86 -14.01
CA ALA A 149 13.85 -2.82 -14.97
C ALA A 149 14.34 -4.23 -15.37
N ALA A 150 14.24 -5.23 -14.49
CA ALA A 150 14.51 -6.63 -14.81
C ALA A 150 13.49 -7.22 -15.79
N GLU A 151 12.20 -7.01 -15.55
CA GLU A 151 11.11 -7.44 -16.46
C GLU A 151 11.25 -6.81 -17.85
N GLU A 152 11.55 -5.51 -17.92
CA GLU A 152 11.81 -4.82 -19.19
C GLU A 152 13.03 -5.38 -19.94
N ALA A 153 13.99 -5.94 -19.22
CA ALA A 153 15.15 -6.63 -19.79
C ALA A 153 14.87 -8.10 -20.16
N GLY A 154 13.65 -8.60 -19.92
CA GLY A 154 13.22 -9.96 -20.26
C GLY A 154 13.43 -11.00 -19.15
N GLU A 155 13.73 -10.56 -17.92
CA GLU A 155 13.90 -11.40 -16.74
C GLU A 155 12.64 -11.40 -15.87
N ARG A 156 12.29 -12.54 -15.27
CA ARG A 156 11.16 -12.62 -14.33
C ARG A 156 11.62 -12.27 -12.92
N ALA A 157 10.85 -11.41 -12.27
CA ALA A 157 11.10 -10.96 -10.91
C ALA A 157 10.01 -11.46 -9.94
N THR A 158 10.44 -12.10 -8.84
CA THR A 158 9.61 -12.36 -7.66
C THR A 158 10.01 -11.42 -6.52
N VAL A 159 9.07 -10.60 -6.05
CA VAL A 159 9.28 -9.60 -4.99
C VAL A 159 8.33 -9.87 -3.82
N LEU A 160 8.87 -10.14 -2.65
CA LEU A 160 8.10 -10.57 -1.47
C LEU A 160 8.35 -9.62 -0.32
N ARG A 161 7.30 -8.90 0.11
CA ARG A 161 7.29 -8.08 1.34
C ARG A 161 8.30 -6.93 1.38
N VAL A 162 8.86 -6.53 0.25
CA VAL A 162 9.74 -5.35 0.20
C VAL A 162 8.94 -4.10 0.62
N PRO A 163 9.42 -3.29 1.59
CA PRO A 163 8.71 -2.07 1.99
C PRO A 163 8.50 -1.08 0.82
N VAL A 164 7.43 -0.27 0.89
CA VAL A 164 7.09 0.76 -0.11
C VAL A 164 6.79 0.18 -1.50
N THR A 165 6.07 -0.94 -1.52
CA THR A 165 5.60 -1.63 -2.73
C THR A 165 4.08 -1.73 -2.79
N TYR A 166 3.35 -0.84 -2.09
CA TYR A 166 1.90 -0.72 -2.21
C TYR A 166 1.50 0.56 -2.97
N PRO A 167 0.59 0.47 -3.96
CA PRO A 167 0.15 -0.75 -4.64
C PRO A 167 1.32 -1.51 -5.32
N PRO A 168 1.18 -2.82 -5.59
CA PRO A 168 2.22 -3.65 -6.17
C PRO A 168 2.58 -3.20 -7.60
N ASP A 169 3.88 -3.19 -7.91
CA ASP A 169 4.37 -2.98 -9.27
C ASP A 169 3.99 -4.17 -10.18
N PRO A 170 3.73 -3.94 -11.48
CA PRO A 170 3.29 -4.96 -12.41
C PRO A 170 4.46 -5.85 -12.90
N VAL A 171 4.97 -6.72 -12.03
CA VAL A 171 6.01 -7.72 -12.34
C VAL A 171 5.47 -9.15 -12.30
N HIS A 172 6.29 -10.14 -12.67
CA HIS A 172 5.91 -11.55 -12.72
C HIS A 172 5.22 -12.01 -11.44
N ARG A 173 5.82 -11.76 -10.26
CA ARG A 173 5.22 -12.03 -8.95
C ARG A 173 5.61 -10.96 -7.94
N MET A 174 4.61 -10.34 -7.32
CA MET A 174 4.81 -9.42 -6.21
C MET A 174 3.76 -9.65 -5.14
N LEU A 175 4.20 -9.76 -3.89
CA LEU A 175 3.39 -9.53 -2.70
C LEU A 175 3.89 -8.25 -2.03
N ALA A 176 3.03 -7.22 -2.00
CA ALA A 176 3.38 -5.92 -1.45
C ALA A 176 3.74 -6.01 0.05
N GLY A 177 4.71 -5.19 0.46
CA GLY A 177 5.15 -5.05 1.84
C GLY A 177 4.50 -3.86 2.56
N MET A 178 5.30 -3.13 3.33
CA MET A 178 4.90 -1.92 4.06
C MET A 178 4.10 -0.95 3.18
N GLY A 179 2.96 -0.48 3.70
CA GLY A 179 2.02 0.40 3.01
C GLY A 179 0.66 -0.24 2.73
N VAL A 180 0.57 -1.57 2.67
CA VAL A 180 -0.71 -2.28 2.56
C VAL A 180 -1.53 -2.04 3.85
N PRO A 181 -2.73 -1.43 3.74
CA PRO A 181 -3.56 -1.15 4.91
C PRO A 181 -4.40 -2.37 5.34
N ASP A 182 -5.03 -2.26 6.51
CA ASP A 182 -6.12 -3.13 6.91
C ASP A 182 -7.42 -2.79 6.14
N LEU A 183 -8.48 -3.59 6.30
CA LEU A 183 -9.75 -3.35 5.61
C LEU A 183 -10.44 -2.05 6.03
N ASN A 184 -10.05 -1.43 7.14
CA ASN A 184 -10.56 -0.11 7.54
C ASN A 184 -9.77 1.04 6.90
N GLY A 185 -8.73 0.72 6.10
CA GLY A 185 -7.86 1.70 5.46
C GLY A 185 -6.77 2.24 6.39
N THR A 186 -6.59 1.65 7.58
CA THR A 186 -5.57 2.09 8.54
C THR A 186 -4.31 1.23 8.45
N GLN A 187 -3.23 1.66 9.11
CA GLN A 187 -1.95 0.94 9.13
C GLN A 187 -1.88 -0.10 10.26
N GLY A 188 -2.95 -0.89 10.45
CA GLY A 188 -2.99 -2.00 11.41
C GLY A 188 -3.69 -1.68 12.73
N THR A 189 -4.93 -1.21 12.69
CA THR A 189 -5.70 -0.94 13.92
C THR A 189 -6.27 -2.24 14.51
N TYR A 190 -5.82 -2.59 15.72
CA TYR A 190 -6.34 -3.75 16.45
C TYR A 190 -7.66 -3.44 17.16
N THR A 191 -8.37 -4.46 17.63
CA THR A 191 -9.63 -4.30 18.38
C THR A 191 -9.60 -5.07 19.71
N LEU A 192 -9.97 -4.43 20.81
CA LEU A 192 -10.19 -5.06 22.11
C LEU A 192 -11.67 -5.17 22.39
N LEU A 193 -12.16 -6.38 22.61
CA LEU A 193 -13.45 -6.59 23.27
C LEU A 193 -13.22 -6.66 24.78
N ALA A 194 -13.89 -5.78 25.52
CA ALA A 194 -13.80 -5.72 26.96
C ALA A 194 -15.18 -5.51 27.61
N THR A 195 -15.30 -5.93 28.87
CA THR A 195 -16.50 -5.67 29.71
C THR A 195 -16.29 -4.50 30.68
N ARG A 196 -15.12 -3.86 30.60
CA ARG A 196 -14.69 -2.73 31.42
C ARG A 196 -13.94 -1.71 30.55
N PRO A 197 -13.94 -0.41 30.91
CA PRO A 197 -13.07 0.56 30.28
C PRO A 197 -11.59 0.13 30.34
N ILE A 198 -10.87 0.31 29.24
CA ILE A 198 -9.44 0.06 29.12
C ILE A 198 -8.74 1.42 28.88
N PRO A 199 -7.90 1.90 29.81
CA PRO A 199 -7.14 3.13 29.62
C PRO A 199 -6.25 3.07 28.37
N ASP A 200 -6.04 4.22 27.72
CA ASP A 200 -5.08 4.41 26.61
C ASP A 200 -5.28 3.54 25.35
N ALA A 201 -6.36 2.77 25.26
CA ALA A 201 -6.61 1.83 24.18
C ALA A 201 -7.11 2.44 22.85
N ASP A 202 -7.39 3.75 22.83
CA ASP A 202 -7.82 4.45 21.62
C ASP A 202 -6.64 4.87 20.71
N ASN A 203 -5.40 4.68 21.17
CA ASN A 203 -4.21 5.00 20.39
C ASN A 203 -3.67 3.75 19.69
N GLY A 204 -3.81 3.67 18.36
CA GLY A 204 -3.41 2.50 17.57
C GLY A 204 -4.38 1.30 17.64
N GLY A 205 -5.41 1.38 18.46
CA GLY A 205 -6.43 0.34 18.64
C GLY A 205 -7.84 0.90 18.81
N ARG A 206 -8.82 0.01 18.99
CA ARG A 206 -10.22 0.35 19.26
C ARG A 206 -10.76 -0.52 20.38
N VAL A 207 -11.57 0.05 21.27
CA VAL A 207 -12.26 -0.72 22.32
C VAL A 207 -13.73 -0.91 21.98
N LEU A 208 -14.16 -2.17 21.91
CA LEU A 208 -15.54 -2.59 21.93
C LEU A 208 -15.94 -2.90 23.38
N LEU A 209 -16.59 -1.95 24.02
CA LEU A 209 -17.12 -2.14 25.37
C LEU A 209 -18.52 -2.78 25.28
N ALA A 210 -18.67 -4.02 25.76
CA ALA A 210 -19.93 -4.74 25.75
C ALA A 210 -20.20 -5.43 27.09
N PRO A 211 -21.41 -5.30 27.67
CA PRO A 211 -21.74 -5.93 28.95
C PRO A 211 -21.90 -7.45 28.80
N ILE A 212 -21.75 -8.16 29.92
CA ILE A 212 -22.11 -9.59 30.02
C ILE A 212 -23.62 -9.68 30.17
N GLY A 213 -24.28 -10.44 29.29
CA GLY A 213 -25.71 -10.71 29.35
C GLY A 213 -26.11 -11.63 30.50
N GLU A 214 -27.41 -11.77 30.74
CA GLU A 214 -27.95 -12.62 31.82
C GLU A 214 -27.57 -14.10 31.66
N ASP A 215 -27.33 -14.55 30.43
CA ASP A 215 -26.88 -15.89 30.10
C ASP A 215 -25.35 -16.08 30.19
N GLY A 216 -24.63 -15.06 30.67
CA GLY A 216 -23.19 -15.08 30.86
C GLY A 216 -22.38 -14.81 29.60
N ALA A 217 -23.01 -14.53 28.45
CA ALA A 217 -22.30 -14.27 27.20
C ALA A 217 -22.17 -12.76 26.90
N VAL A 218 -21.09 -12.38 26.21
CA VAL A 218 -20.90 -11.02 25.66
C VAL A 218 -21.34 -11.03 24.20
N ARG A 219 -22.23 -10.12 23.82
CA ARG A 219 -22.74 -9.99 22.44
C ARG A 219 -22.52 -8.58 21.92
N THR A 220 -21.90 -8.47 20.75
CA THR A 220 -21.63 -7.20 20.08
C THR A 220 -21.44 -7.43 18.57
N GLU A 221 -20.96 -6.42 17.87
CA GLU A 221 -20.62 -6.48 16.46
C GLU A 221 -19.19 -5.97 16.25
N LEU A 222 -18.44 -6.63 15.38
CA LEU A 222 -17.14 -6.16 14.92
C LEU A 222 -17.34 -5.26 13.70
N GLU A 223 -16.85 -4.02 13.81
CA GLU A 223 -16.85 -3.08 12.69
C GLU A 223 -15.81 -3.46 11.62
N GLY A 224 -16.12 -3.15 10.38
CA GLY A 224 -15.21 -3.28 9.24
C GLY A 224 -15.26 -2.03 8.36
N PRO A 225 -14.95 -2.17 7.05
CA PRO A 225 -14.83 -1.03 6.15
C PRO A 225 -16.09 -0.17 6.11
N PRO A 226 -15.96 1.15 5.82
CA PRO A 226 -17.10 2.00 5.48
C PRO A 226 -17.95 1.36 4.38
N ASP A 227 -19.28 1.44 4.50
CA ASP A 227 -20.19 0.97 3.46
C ASP A 227 -20.00 1.83 2.19
N PRO A 228 -19.51 1.25 1.07
CA PRO A 228 -19.21 2.03 -0.13
C PRO A 228 -20.47 2.54 -0.85
N ILE A 229 -21.64 2.03 -0.46
CA ILE A 229 -22.92 2.29 -1.13
C ILE A 229 -23.76 3.27 -0.32
N ARG A 230 -23.50 3.47 0.97
CA ARG A 230 -24.31 4.40 1.77
C ARG A 230 -23.65 5.77 1.84
N ILE A 231 -24.45 6.82 1.65
CA ILE A 231 -23.98 8.21 1.76
C ILE A 231 -23.57 8.54 3.21
N ASP A 232 -24.19 7.89 4.20
CA ASP A 232 -23.88 8.09 5.62
C ASP A 232 -22.55 7.44 6.06
N GLY A 233 -21.91 6.65 5.18
CA GLY A 233 -20.59 6.08 5.41
C GLY A 233 -20.48 5.17 6.64
N ARG A 234 -21.60 4.65 7.14
CA ARG A 234 -21.59 3.78 8.32
C ARG A 234 -20.73 2.54 8.04
N PRO A 235 -19.90 2.10 9.00
CA PRO A 235 -19.09 0.90 8.81
C PRO A 235 -19.97 -0.33 8.68
N LEU A 236 -19.57 -1.25 7.81
CA LEU A 236 -20.13 -2.60 7.75
C LEU A 236 -19.81 -3.34 9.06
N ARG A 237 -20.66 -4.30 9.42
CA ARG A 237 -20.55 -5.00 10.72
C ARG A 237 -20.77 -6.50 10.55
N VAL A 238 -20.11 -7.29 11.39
CA VAL A 238 -20.34 -8.73 11.53
C VAL A 238 -20.62 -9.08 13.00
N PRO A 239 -21.51 -10.05 13.28
CA PRO A 239 -21.86 -10.41 14.65
C PRO A 239 -20.68 -11.07 15.37
N LEU A 240 -20.48 -10.71 16.64
CA LEU A 240 -19.48 -11.26 17.53
C LEU A 240 -20.14 -11.68 18.85
N VAL A 241 -19.94 -12.95 19.22
CA VAL A 241 -20.38 -13.51 20.50
C VAL A 241 -19.22 -14.19 21.21
N LEU A 242 -19.03 -13.89 22.49
CA LEU A 242 -18.06 -14.55 23.36
C LEU A 242 -18.78 -15.19 24.53
N GLU A 243 -18.64 -16.51 24.68
CA GLU A 243 -19.33 -17.31 25.70
C GLU A 243 -18.31 -17.98 26.64
N PRO A 244 -18.64 -18.19 27.92
CA PRO A 244 -17.76 -18.88 28.85
C PRO A 244 -17.57 -20.35 28.43
N ALA A 245 -16.33 -20.83 28.48
CA ALA A 245 -15.99 -22.23 28.23
C ALA A 245 -14.95 -22.72 29.25
N PRO A 246 -14.84 -24.03 29.53
CA PRO A 246 -13.82 -24.55 30.44
C PRO A 246 -12.40 -24.13 30.00
N GLY A 247 -11.67 -23.42 30.85
CA GLY A 247 -10.31 -22.95 30.57
C GLY A 247 -10.19 -21.72 29.65
N GLY A 248 -11.31 -21.11 29.23
CA GLY A 248 -11.28 -19.92 28.38
C GLY A 248 -12.66 -19.48 27.92
N ALA A 249 -12.84 -19.33 26.61
CA ALA A 249 -14.09 -18.86 26.01
C ALA A 249 -14.36 -19.50 24.65
N ARG A 250 -15.63 -19.57 24.26
CA ARG A 250 -16.06 -19.87 22.90
C ARG A 250 -16.33 -18.56 22.17
N LEU A 251 -15.54 -18.27 21.14
CA LEU A 251 -15.73 -17.13 20.25
C LEU A 251 -16.53 -17.56 19.03
N THR A 252 -17.65 -16.91 18.76
CA THR A 252 -18.38 -17.01 17.50
C THR A 252 -18.30 -15.67 16.77
N LEU A 253 -17.65 -15.63 15.62
CA LEU A 253 -17.43 -14.44 14.82
C LEU A 253 -17.88 -14.70 13.37
N ASP A 254 -18.82 -13.90 12.87
CA ASP A 254 -19.47 -14.09 11.56
C ASP A 254 -19.99 -15.52 11.32
N GLY A 255 -20.58 -16.12 12.37
CA GLY A 255 -21.10 -17.49 12.35
C GLY A 255 -20.05 -18.61 12.48
N THR A 256 -18.76 -18.28 12.47
CA THR A 256 -17.67 -19.24 12.70
C THR A 256 -17.37 -19.33 14.19
N ALA A 257 -17.50 -20.52 14.78
CA ALA A 257 -17.23 -20.75 16.20
C ALA A 257 -15.86 -21.43 16.42
N THR A 258 -15.10 -20.93 17.39
CA THR A 258 -13.85 -21.54 17.87
C THR A 258 -13.76 -21.48 19.39
N THR A 259 -13.04 -22.41 20.00
CA THR A 259 -12.74 -22.36 21.44
C THR A 259 -11.33 -21.81 21.63
N LEU A 260 -11.21 -20.82 22.50
CA LEU A 260 -9.97 -20.12 22.85
C LEU A 260 -9.66 -20.39 24.32
N ALA A 261 -8.50 -20.97 24.60
CA ALA A 261 -7.97 -20.97 25.96
C ALA A 261 -7.43 -19.58 26.31
N THR A 262 -7.43 -19.23 27.59
CA THR A 262 -6.81 -17.98 28.05
C THR A 262 -5.31 -18.04 27.76
N GLY A 263 -4.76 -16.97 27.19
CA GLY A 263 -3.35 -16.89 26.79
C GLY A 263 -3.00 -17.61 25.48
N GLN A 264 -3.99 -17.88 24.62
CA GLN A 264 -3.77 -18.53 23.33
C GLN A 264 -4.38 -17.77 22.16
N TRP A 265 -3.70 -17.84 21.02
CA TRP A 265 -4.19 -17.37 19.74
C TRP A 265 -5.14 -18.38 19.07
N SER A 266 -6.15 -17.87 18.37
CA SER A 266 -6.91 -18.67 17.40
C SER A 266 -6.07 -18.95 16.14
N GLY A 267 -6.54 -19.90 15.33
CA GLY A 267 -6.27 -19.91 13.90
C GLY A 267 -6.94 -18.73 13.18
N TRP A 268 -6.89 -18.74 11.85
CA TRP A 268 -7.53 -17.69 11.03
C TRP A 268 -9.05 -17.73 11.12
N LEU A 269 -9.65 -16.57 11.36
CA LEU A 269 -11.09 -16.34 11.35
C LEU A 269 -11.43 -15.49 10.12
N ARG A 270 -12.21 -16.04 9.18
CA ARG A 270 -12.65 -15.34 7.97
C ARG A 270 -13.94 -14.56 8.24
N LEU A 271 -14.00 -13.36 7.67
CA LEU A 271 -15.08 -12.39 7.83
C LEU A 271 -15.60 -11.97 6.46
N ARG A 272 -16.92 -11.84 6.32
CA ARG A 272 -17.54 -11.32 5.10
C ARG A 272 -18.48 -10.16 5.41
N TYR A 273 -17.98 -8.94 5.23
CA TYR A 273 -18.74 -7.71 5.37
C TYR A 273 -19.63 -7.50 4.14
N ARG A 274 -20.95 -7.51 4.30
CA ARG A 274 -21.91 -7.44 3.18
C ARG A 274 -22.51 -6.04 3.04
N ALA A 275 -22.30 -5.41 1.88
CA ALA A 275 -22.92 -4.14 1.50
C ALA A 275 -24.23 -4.40 0.72
N GLY A 276 -25.24 -4.95 1.40
CA GLY A 276 -26.53 -5.29 0.81
C GLY A 276 -26.44 -6.30 -0.35
N LEU A 277 -27.14 -6.03 -1.47
CA LEU A 277 -27.17 -6.90 -2.67
C LEU A 277 -26.05 -6.60 -3.68
N LEU A 278 -25.20 -5.61 -3.41
CA LEU A 278 -24.35 -4.96 -4.41
C LEU A 278 -22.84 -5.19 -4.19
N GLY A 279 -22.43 -5.82 -3.09
CA GLY A 279 -21.02 -6.19 -2.87
C GLY A 279 -20.72 -6.77 -1.49
N SER A 280 -19.51 -7.28 -1.33
CA SER A 280 -18.95 -7.67 -0.04
C SER A 280 -17.45 -7.46 -0.01
N ALA A 281 -16.90 -7.21 1.17
CA ALA A 281 -15.46 -7.24 1.43
C ALA A 281 -15.11 -8.49 2.25
N ALA A 282 -14.18 -9.29 1.75
CA ALA A 282 -13.67 -10.47 2.45
C ALA A 282 -12.40 -10.09 3.24
N GLY A 283 -12.41 -10.45 4.52
CA GLY A 283 -11.29 -10.21 5.42
C GLY A 283 -10.99 -11.40 6.32
N MET A 284 -9.91 -11.30 7.06
CA MET A 284 -9.55 -12.27 8.08
C MET A 284 -8.86 -11.61 9.27
N THR A 285 -8.94 -12.26 10.43
CA THR A 285 -8.29 -11.83 11.66
C THR A 285 -7.88 -13.06 12.50
N ARG A 286 -7.11 -12.82 13.56
CA ARG A 286 -6.82 -13.78 14.63
C ARG A 286 -7.23 -13.17 15.96
N ALA A 287 -7.67 -14.01 16.87
CA ALA A 287 -8.12 -13.62 18.19
C ALA A 287 -7.17 -14.16 19.27
N TYR A 288 -6.91 -13.37 20.31
CA TYR A 288 -6.14 -13.77 21.48
C TYR A 288 -6.93 -13.45 22.75
N LEU A 289 -7.16 -14.45 23.59
CA LEU A 289 -7.89 -14.25 24.84
C LEU A 289 -6.93 -13.88 25.97
N SER A 290 -6.73 -12.58 26.20
CA SER A 290 -5.83 -12.06 27.24
C SER A 290 -6.34 -12.37 28.66
N GLU A 291 -7.63 -12.18 28.90
CA GLU A 291 -8.29 -12.53 30.17
C GLU A 291 -9.56 -13.34 29.88
N GLY A 292 -9.80 -14.40 30.65
CA GLY A 292 -11.03 -15.20 30.58
C GLY A 292 -12.21 -14.63 31.38
N PHE A 293 -13.33 -15.34 31.40
CA PHE A 293 -14.46 -15.01 32.27
C PHE A 293 -14.07 -15.07 33.76
N PRO A 294 -14.67 -14.22 34.63
CA PRO A 294 -15.83 -13.36 34.41
C PRO A 294 -15.52 -11.94 33.88
N ARG A 295 -14.27 -11.64 33.51
CA ARG A 295 -13.88 -10.32 32.97
C ARG A 295 -13.11 -10.48 31.66
N PRO A 296 -13.77 -10.98 30.60
CA PRO A 296 -13.06 -11.32 29.39
C PRO A 296 -12.42 -10.08 28.75
N LEU A 297 -11.17 -10.25 28.31
CA LEU A 297 -10.45 -9.31 27.46
C LEU A 297 -9.98 -10.09 26.24
N LEU A 298 -10.57 -9.81 25.09
CA LEU A 298 -10.26 -10.47 23.83
C LEU A 298 -9.62 -9.46 22.90
N TYR A 299 -8.39 -9.73 22.50
CA TYR A 299 -7.68 -9.02 21.46
C TYR A 299 -8.02 -9.62 20.10
N LEU A 300 -8.32 -8.78 19.12
CA LEU A 300 -8.46 -9.12 17.72
C LEU A 300 -7.39 -8.37 16.94
N ALA A 301 -6.57 -9.12 16.21
CA ALA A 301 -5.60 -8.55 15.29
C ALA A 301 -6.31 -7.71 14.21
N PRO A 302 -5.62 -6.73 13.60
CA PRO A 302 -6.21 -5.92 12.53
C PRO A 302 -6.88 -6.78 11.46
N VAL A 303 -8.07 -6.37 11.03
CA VAL A 303 -8.83 -7.11 10.02
C VAL A 303 -8.19 -6.84 8.65
N GLN A 304 -7.48 -7.82 8.13
CA GLN A 304 -6.75 -7.71 6.87
C GLN A 304 -7.49 -8.41 5.72
N ALA A 305 -7.10 -8.16 4.48
CA ALA A 305 -7.71 -8.78 3.30
C ALA A 305 -7.60 -10.32 3.33
N ASP A 306 -8.64 -11.04 2.90
CA ASP A 306 -8.53 -12.49 2.68
C ASP A 306 -7.69 -12.74 1.41
N PRO A 307 -6.56 -13.48 1.46
CA PRO A 307 -5.71 -13.69 0.29
C PRO A 307 -6.40 -14.52 -0.81
N LEU A 308 -7.47 -15.25 -0.50
CA LEU A 308 -8.26 -16.00 -1.49
C LEU A 308 -9.25 -15.12 -2.26
N ASP A 309 -9.63 -13.96 -1.70
CA ASP A 309 -10.60 -13.02 -2.26
C ASP A 309 -10.24 -11.59 -1.81
N PRO A 310 -9.05 -11.07 -2.19
CA PRO A 310 -8.52 -9.86 -1.59
C PRO A 310 -9.31 -8.63 -2.02
N ALA A 311 -9.89 -7.93 -1.04
CA ALA A 311 -10.61 -6.67 -1.27
C ALA A 311 -9.69 -5.49 -1.66
N LEU A 312 -8.37 -5.67 -1.54
CA LEU A 312 -7.33 -4.69 -1.83
C LEU A 312 -6.32 -5.25 -2.84
N PRO A 313 -5.74 -4.44 -3.74
CA PRO A 313 -4.74 -4.90 -4.69
C PRO A 313 -3.39 -5.12 -3.99
N ILE A 314 -3.22 -6.28 -3.35
CA ILE A 314 -2.02 -6.60 -2.55
C ILE A 314 -0.95 -7.38 -3.30
N THR A 315 -1.26 -7.90 -4.49
CA THR A 315 -0.32 -8.68 -5.31
C THR A 315 -0.36 -8.32 -6.79
N SER A 316 0.76 -8.55 -7.49
CA SER A 316 0.83 -8.63 -8.95
C SER A 316 1.32 -10.03 -9.34
N PRO A 317 0.67 -10.72 -10.31
CA PRO A 317 -0.68 -10.44 -10.79
C PRO A 317 -1.71 -10.57 -9.64
N PRO A 318 -2.93 -10.01 -9.78
CA PRO A 318 -3.94 -10.05 -8.71
C PRO A 318 -4.27 -11.46 -8.16
N GLY A 319 -4.15 -12.49 -9.01
CA GLY A 319 -4.39 -13.89 -8.61
C GLY A 319 -3.27 -14.54 -7.80
N TYR A 320 -2.11 -13.88 -7.65
CA TYR A 320 -0.95 -14.46 -6.98
C TYR A 320 -1.19 -14.66 -5.48
N ALA A 321 -1.96 -13.79 -4.81
CA ALA A 321 -2.31 -13.97 -3.39
C ALA A 321 -3.00 -15.33 -3.13
N ALA A 322 -4.01 -15.66 -3.96
CA ALA A 322 -4.75 -16.90 -3.84
C ALA A 322 -3.93 -18.13 -4.28
N GLU A 323 -3.01 -17.97 -5.23
CA GLU A 323 -2.03 -18.99 -5.60
C GLU A 323 -1.12 -19.31 -4.40
N LEU A 324 -0.53 -18.28 -3.80
CA LEU A 324 0.39 -18.40 -2.67
C LEU A 324 -0.30 -19.04 -1.46
N ALA A 325 -1.49 -18.56 -1.09
CA ALA A 325 -2.25 -19.09 0.04
C ALA A 325 -2.59 -20.59 -0.12
N ARG A 326 -2.89 -21.04 -1.34
CA ARG A 326 -3.12 -22.47 -1.62
C ARG A 326 -1.87 -23.33 -1.49
N ARG A 327 -0.68 -22.76 -1.62
CA ARG A 327 0.61 -23.47 -1.54
C ARG A 327 1.16 -23.51 -0.12
N ILE A 328 1.10 -22.38 0.59
CA ILE A 328 1.75 -22.23 1.90
C ILE A 328 0.76 -22.17 3.08
N GLY A 329 -0.54 -22.13 2.81
CA GLY A 329 -1.57 -21.84 3.80
C GLY A 329 -1.88 -20.34 3.91
N ASP A 330 -2.85 -20.02 4.75
CA ASP A 330 -3.24 -18.63 5.02
C ASP A 330 -2.11 -17.87 5.75
N TYR A 331 -1.88 -16.61 5.36
CA TYR A 331 -0.77 -15.78 5.82
C TYR A 331 -1.21 -14.32 5.98
N HIS A 332 -0.50 -13.50 6.76
CA HIS A 332 -0.89 -12.11 6.96
C HIS A 332 -0.84 -11.31 5.64
N THR A 333 -1.87 -10.55 5.28
CA THR A 333 -1.80 -9.69 4.08
C THR A 333 -1.46 -8.24 4.43
N LEU A 334 -1.57 -7.84 5.70
CA LEU A 334 -1.21 -6.50 6.16
C LEU A 334 0.29 -6.25 5.92
N GLY A 335 0.64 -5.01 5.56
CA GLY A 335 2.03 -4.65 5.27
C GLY A 335 2.93 -4.63 6.51
N MET A 336 2.33 -4.44 7.68
CA MET A 336 2.99 -4.43 8.99
C MET A 336 2.13 -5.20 10.00
N PRO A 337 2.17 -6.55 9.99
CA PRO A 337 1.29 -7.38 10.81
C PRO A 337 1.62 -7.37 12.30
N GLU A 338 2.87 -7.13 12.68
CA GLU A 338 3.32 -7.03 14.08
C GLU A 338 3.02 -5.64 14.65
N GLU A 339 1.74 -5.26 14.74
CA GLU A 339 1.36 -3.98 15.33
C GLU A 339 1.91 -3.88 16.77
N THR A 340 2.43 -2.70 17.12
CA THR A 340 3.24 -2.51 18.33
C THR A 340 2.50 -1.81 19.45
N TRP A 341 1.32 -1.24 19.18
CA TRP A 341 0.62 -0.39 20.15
C TRP A 341 -0.01 -1.21 21.26
N ALA A 342 -0.53 -2.40 20.97
CA ALA A 342 -1.07 -3.25 22.03
C ALA A 342 0.00 -3.71 23.02
N LEU A 343 1.23 -3.97 22.59
CA LEU A 343 2.33 -4.26 23.51
C LEU A 343 2.77 -2.98 24.25
N ASN A 344 2.88 -1.84 23.57
CA ASN A 344 3.25 -0.56 24.22
C ASN A 344 2.31 -0.19 25.38
N GLN A 345 1.02 -0.43 25.21
CA GLN A 345 -0.01 -0.12 26.20
C GLN A 345 -0.29 -1.25 27.19
N GLY A 346 0.41 -2.39 27.06
CA GLY A 346 0.21 -3.56 27.93
C GLY A 346 -1.13 -4.29 27.70
N HIS A 347 -1.74 -4.13 26.53
CA HIS A 347 -2.96 -4.84 26.12
C HIS A 347 -2.67 -6.24 25.55
N LEU A 348 -1.42 -6.46 25.12
CA LEU A 348 -0.89 -7.75 24.68
C LEU A 348 0.41 -8.04 25.45
N SER A 349 0.62 -9.29 25.89
CA SER A 349 1.85 -9.67 26.60
C SER A 349 3.04 -9.78 25.64
N GLU A 350 4.25 -9.74 26.20
CA GLU A 350 5.48 -9.91 25.41
C GLU A 350 5.51 -11.27 24.69
N GLU A 351 5.04 -12.34 25.35
CA GLU A 351 4.94 -13.69 24.78
C GLU A 351 3.96 -13.72 23.61
N ALA A 352 2.76 -13.16 23.80
CA ALA A 352 1.73 -13.16 22.77
C ALA A 352 2.15 -12.33 21.54
N TRP A 353 2.91 -11.25 21.75
CA TRP A 353 3.46 -10.45 20.65
C TRP A 353 4.61 -11.17 19.94
N LEU A 354 5.54 -11.81 20.67
CA LEU A 354 6.59 -12.63 20.06
C LEU A 354 6.04 -13.86 19.32
N ASP A 355 4.91 -14.41 19.73
CA ASP A 355 4.20 -15.44 18.96
C ASP A 355 3.73 -14.92 17.59
N THR A 356 3.33 -13.65 17.51
CA THR A 356 3.03 -12.99 16.22
C THR A 356 4.30 -12.89 15.38
N VAL A 357 5.41 -12.40 15.94
CA VAL A 357 6.73 -12.34 15.26
C VAL A 357 7.15 -13.72 14.73
N ALA A 358 7.02 -14.77 15.54
CA ALA A 358 7.36 -16.12 15.13
C ALA A 358 6.42 -16.65 14.03
N THR A 359 5.14 -16.25 14.05
CA THR A 359 4.17 -16.62 13.03
C THR A 359 4.48 -15.95 11.69
N THR A 360 4.71 -14.64 11.69
CA THR A 360 5.02 -13.87 10.48
C THR A 360 6.39 -14.25 9.89
N LEU A 361 7.35 -14.63 10.74
CA LEU A 361 8.62 -15.21 10.30
C LEU A 361 8.40 -16.51 9.52
N ARG A 362 7.63 -17.46 10.09
CA ARG A 362 7.30 -18.74 9.42
C ARG A 362 6.56 -18.53 8.10
N GLU A 363 5.66 -17.56 8.04
CA GLU A 363 4.98 -17.17 6.81
C GLU A 363 5.96 -16.62 5.77
N GLY A 364 6.84 -15.67 6.16
CA GLY A 364 7.87 -15.13 5.27
C GLY A 364 8.85 -16.19 4.76
N GLU A 365 9.23 -17.14 5.62
CA GLU A 365 10.01 -18.32 5.23
C GLU A 365 9.30 -19.17 4.19
N ALA A 366 8.03 -19.52 4.44
CA ALA A 366 7.27 -20.33 3.50
C ALA A 366 7.13 -19.65 2.13
N MET A 367 6.89 -18.33 2.11
CA MET A 367 6.85 -17.54 0.86
C MET A 367 8.19 -17.54 0.13
N THR A 368 9.27 -17.30 0.87
CA THR A 368 10.63 -17.22 0.32
C THR A 368 11.07 -18.57 -0.23
N TYR A 369 10.89 -19.63 0.56
CA TYR A 369 11.28 -20.98 0.15
C TYR A 369 10.43 -21.47 -1.02
N ASP A 370 9.13 -21.16 -1.06
CA ASP A 370 8.29 -21.46 -2.24
C ASP A 370 8.86 -20.80 -3.51
N ALA A 371 9.19 -19.49 -3.46
CA ALA A 371 9.79 -18.78 -4.58
C ALA A 371 11.15 -19.38 -5.00
N LEU A 372 11.98 -19.77 -4.02
CA LEU A 372 13.28 -20.37 -4.29
C LEU A 372 13.17 -21.78 -4.87
N ASP A 373 12.22 -22.58 -4.42
CA ASP A 373 12.02 -23.98 -4.87
C ASP A 373 11.39 -24.04 -6.26
N ARG A 374 10.55 -23.06 -6.62
CA ARG A 374 9.97 -22.95 -7.97
C ARG A 374 11.00 -22.69 -9.07
N ARG A 375 12.05 -21.94 -8.74
CA ARG A 375 13.09 -21.48 -9.68
C ARG A 375 12.51 -20.82 -10.94
N ASP A 376 11.34 -20.21 -10.89
CA ASP A 376 10.71 -19.61 -12.08
C ASP A 376 11.08 -18.14 -12.29
N SER A 377 11.91 -17.55 -11.44
CA SER A 377 12.34 -16.15 -11.52
C SER A 377 13.86 -16.03 -11.54
N GLU A 378 14.39 -15.18 -12.42
CA GLU A 378 15.82 -14.83 -12.48
C GLU A 378 16.22 -13.83 -11.38
N LEU A 379 15.28 -13.00 -10.91
CA LEU A 379 15.46 -12.12 -9.77
C LEU A 379 14.47 -12.50 -8.66
N VAL A 380 14.98 -12.74 -7.45
CA VAL A 380 14.15 -12.95 -6.25
C VAL A 380 14.57 -11.96 -5.19
N VAL A 381 13.65 -11.12 -4.72
CA VAL A 381 13.88 -10.17 -3.62
C VAL A 381 12.87 -10.47 -2.52
N SER A 382 13.34 -10.77 -1.31
CA SER A 382 12.47 -11.01 -0.16
C SER A 382 12.98 -10.31 1.09
N VAL A 383 12.08 -9.71 1.87
CA VAL A 383 12.43 -8.96 3.08
C VAL A 383 11.74 -9.53 4.32
N PHE A 384 12.53 -9.73 5.36
CA PHE A 384 12.13 -10.10 6.71
C PHE A 384 12.27 -8.89 7.62
N VAL A 385 11.22 -8.58 8.41
CA VAL A 385 11.16 -7.38 9.26
C VAL A 385 11.42 -7.67 10.75
N GLN A 386 11.67 -8.93 11.10
CA GLN A 386 11.73 -9.36 12.51
C GLN A 386 12.90 -8.75 13.28
N THR A 387 14.03 -8.49 12.63
CA THR A 387 15.18 -7.82 13.26
C THR A 387 14.85 -6.38 13.65
N ASP A 388 14.12 -5.66 12.80
CA ASP A 388 13.61 -4.31 13.06
C ASP A 388 12.57 -4.31 14.18
N ARG A 389 11.48 -5.08 14.00
CA ARG A 389 10.34 -5.09 14.94
C ARG A 389 10.76 -5.46 16.36
N VAL A 390 11.57 -6.49 16.50
CA VAL A 390 12.04 -6.94 17.82
C VAL A 390 13.02 -5.92 18.42
N SER A 391 13.87 -5.29 17.60
CA SER A 391 14.79 -4.26 18.09
C SER A 391 14.02 -3.04 18.61
N HIS A 392 13.01 -2.56 17.88
CA HIS A 392 12.12 -1.52 18.37
C HIS A 392 11.52 -1.90 19.72
N MET A 393 10.91 -3.08 19.84
CA MET A 393 10.14 -3.44 21.02
C MET A 393 10.96 -3.94 22.21
N PHE A 394 12.25 -4.23 22.08
CA PHE A 394 13.01 -4.90 23.15
C PHE A 394 14.43 -4.38 23.40
N TRP A 395 14.86 -3.28 22.78
CA TRP A 395 16.21 -2.73 23.01
C TRP A 395 16.52 -2.39 24.47
N ARG A 396 15.49 -2.06 25.26
CA ARG A 396 15.60 -1.89 26.73
C ARG A 396 16.23 -3.10 27.42
N GLY A 397 16.12 -4.30 26.84
CA GLY A 397 16.76 -5.50 27.37
C GLY A 397 18.28 -5.51 27.24
N LEU A 398 18.85 -4.77 26.29
CA LEU A 398 20.28 -4.67 26.02
C LEU A 398 20.93 -3.44 26.65
N ASP A 399 20.23 -2.31 26.69
CA ASP A 399 20.80 -1.03 27.09
C ASP A 399 20.57 -0.71 28.57
N GLU A 400 21.60 -0.86 29.39
CA GLU A 400 21.58 -0.61 30.84
C GLU A 400 21.17 0.82 31.24
N ARG A 401 21.32 1.78 30.32
CA ARG A 401 20.94 3.18 30.55
C ARG A 401 19.48 3.49 30.21
N HIS A 402 18.74 2.55 29.62
CA HIS A 402 17.34 2.78 29.28
C HIS A 402 16.47 2.83 30.56
N PRO A 403 15.50 3.76 30.70
CA PRO A 403 14.68 3.89 31.91
C PRO A 403 13.95 2.61 32.35
N LEU A 404 13.56 1.76 31.39
CA LEU A 404 12.90 0.47 31.63
C LEU A 404 13.85 -0.75 31.67
N HIS A 405 15.17 -0.55 31.66
CA HIS A 405 16.11 -1.68 31.64
C HIS A 405 15.98 -2.56 32.88
N ALA A 406 15.90 -1.96 34.07
CA ALA A 406 15.77 -2.69 35.33
C ALA A 406 14.47 -3.53 35.39
N GLU A 407 13.41 -3.05 34.74
CA GLU A 407 12.09 -3.68 34.67
C GLU A 407 11.97 -4.74 33.55
N SER A 408 13.01 -4.89 32.72
CA SER A 408 12.98 -5.79 31.57
C SER A 408 12.99 -7.27 31.98
N SER A 409 12.01 -8.01 31.47
CA SER A 409 11.86 -9.45 31.68
C SER A 409 13.04 -10.24 31.09
N PRO A 410 13.25 -11.51 31.50
CA PRO A 410 14.22 -12.38 30.85
C PRO A 410 13.97 -12.56 29.34
N LEU A 411 12.70 -12.59 28.95
CA LEU A 411 12.28 -12.68 27.54
C LEU A 411 12.73 -11.44 26.78
N ALA A 412 12.47 -10.24 27.31
CA ALA A 412 12.90 -8.98 26.72
C ALA A 412 14.43 -8.88 26.56
N ARG A 413 15.20 -9.37 27.55
CA ARG A 413 16.67 -9.39 27.50
C ARG A 413 17.24 -10.32 26.43
N GLY A 414 16.55 -11.40 26.10
CA GLY A 414 16.96 -12.38 25.09
C GLY A 414 16.35 -12.17 23.70
N ALA A 415 15.34 -11.33 23.56
CA ALA A 415 14.52 -11.24 22.34
C ALA A 415 15.33 -10.85 21.09
N ILE A 416 16.20 -9.84 21.19
CA ILE A 416 16.98 -9.36 20.03
C ILE A 416 18.00 -10.41 19.59
N GLU A 417 18.75 -11.02 20.53
CA GLU A 417 19.68 -12.11 20.19
C GLU A 417 18.96 -13.28 19.54
N HIS A 418 17.78 -13.64 20.05
CA HIS A 418 16.95 -14.69 19.45
C HIS A 418 16.56 -14.35 18.01
N SER A 419 16.11 -13.12 17.74
CA SER A 419 15.76 -12.67 16.38
C SER A 419 16.94 -12.77 15.41
N TYR A 420 18.17 -12.43 15.84
CA TYR A 420 19.36 -12.54 15.00
C TYR A 420 19.78 -14.00 14.75
N ARG A 421 19.58 -14.89 15.74
CA ARG A 421 19.76 -16.34 15.54
C ARG A 421 18.77 -16.91 14.55
N GLU A 422 17.51 -16.46 14.59
CA GLU A 422 16.51 -16.86 13.59
C GLU A 422 16.88 -16.34 12.19
N ALA A 423 17.38 -15.11 12.07
CA ALA A 423 17.91 -14.60 10.80
C ALA A 423 19.04 -15.48 10.26
N ASP A 424 19.98 -15.91 11.11
CA ASP A 424 21.06 -16.84 10.73
C ASP A 424 20.52 -18.21 10.27
N ARG A 425 19.50 -18.74 10.98
CA ARG A 425 18.83 -19.99 10.58
C ARG A 425 18.18 -19.87 9.21
N VAL A 426 17.45 -18.78 8.97
CA VAL A 426 16.80 -18.49 7.67
C VAL A 426 17.85 -18.39 6.57
N LEU A 427 18.96 -17.67 6.80
CA LEU A 427 20.06 -17.59 5.84
C LEU A 427 20.60 -18.97 5.47
N GLY A 428 20.79 -19.85 6.46
CA GLY A 428 21.21 -21.23 6.20
C GLY A 428 20.24 -22.00 5.31
N GLU A 429 18.93 -21.82 5.47
CA GLU A 429 17.90 -22.45 4.62
C GLU A 429 17.85 -21.86 3.21
N VAL A 430 18.07 -20.55 3.07
CA VAL A 430 18.21 -19.89 1.76
C VAL A 430 19.42 -20.46 1.03
N VAL A 431 20.60 -20.50 1.67
CA VAL A 431 21.84 -21.01 1.07
C VAL A 431 21.70 -22.46 0.59
N ARG A 432 20.97 -23.32 1.33
CA ARG A 432 20.70 -24.71 0.90
C ARG A 432 19.85 -24.83 -0.37
N ARG A 433 19.06 -23.81 -0.72
CA ARG A 433 18.19 -23.78 -1.91
C ARG A 433 18.83 -23.07 -3.11
N LEU A 434 20.02 -22.48 -2.92
CA LEU A 434 20.78 -21.90 -4.01
C LEU A 434 21.44 -22.98 -4.86
N GLY A 435 21.53 -22.69 -6.15
CA GLY A 435 22.22 -23.48 -7.15
C GLY A 435 23.67 -23.01 -7.27
N PRO A 436 24.53 -23.76 -7.97
CA PRO A 436 25.94 -23.43 -8.09
C PRO A 436 26.20 -22.07 -8.76
N ASP A 437 25.31 -21.65 -9.67
CA ASP A 437 25.43 -20.40 -10.43
C ASP A 437 24.56 -19.26 -9.86
N ASP A 438 23.83 -19.50 -8.76
CA ASP A 438 23.04 -18.46 -8.12
C ASP A 438 23.95 -17.50 -7.33
N LYS A 439 23.64 -16.21 -7.39
CA LYS A 439 24.27 -15.17 -6.56
C LYS A 439 23.34 -14.77 -5.43
N LEU A 440 23.91 -14.47 -4.26
CA LEU A 440 23.19 -14.04 -3.07
C LEU A 440 23.71 -12.69 -2.59
N ILE A 441 22.78 -11.78 -2.32
CA ILE A 441 23.00 -10.56 -1.52
C ILE A 441 22.12 -10.68 -0.28
N VAL A 442 22.69 -10.36 0.88
CA VAL A 442 21.94 -10.19 2.14
C VAL A 442 22.20 -8.79 2.65
N LEU A 443 21.16 -8.02 2.96
CA LEU A 443 21.34 -6.64 3.42
C LEU A 443 20.38 -6.25 4.54
N SER A 444 20.71 -5.16 5.22
CA SER A 444 19.73 -4.34 5.93
C SER A 444 19.79 -2.92 5.40
N ASP A 445 18.66 -2.25 5.49
CA ASP A 445 18.45 -0.90 5.03
C ASP A 445 19.05 0.16 5.98
N HIS A 446 19.05 -0.13 7.28
CA HIS A 446 19.71 0.60 8.36
C HIS A 446 20.08 -0.33 9.53
N GLY A 447 20.84 0.21 10.48
CA GLY A 447 21.10 -0.40 11.79
C GLY A 447 20.16 0.14 12.87
N PHE A 448 20.55 0.04 14.14
CA PHE A 448 19.71 0.45 15.27
C PHE A 448 20.51 1.10 16.40
N SER A 449 19.82 1.92 17.19
CA SER A 449 20.33 2.51 18.43
C SER A 449 19.27 2.47 19.52
N SER A 450 19.70 2.72 20.76
CA SER A 450 18.78 2.94 21.87
C SER A 450 17.97 4.23 21.70
N PHE A 451 16.71 4.18 22.14
CA PHE A 451 15.81 5.32 22.30
C PHE A 451 15.41 5.46 23.76
N ARG A 452 16.18 6.27 24.50
CA ARG A 452 16.00 6.49 25.94
C ARG A 452 15.11 7.67 26.24
N ARG A 453 15.19 8.72 25.41
CA ARG A 453 14.53 10.00 25.68
C ARG A 453 13.98 10.63 24.42
N ALA A 454 12.77 11.17 24.52
CA ALA A 454 12.04 11.79 23.43
C ALA A 454 12.18 13.31 23.46
N VAL A 455 12.62 13.89 22.34
CA VAL A 455 12.84 15.33 22.16
C VAL A 455 11.60 15.97 21.54
N ASN A 456 11.03 16.97 22.21
CA ASN A 456 9.91 17.75 21.70
C ASN A 456 10.43 18.93 20.86
N LEU A 457 10.74 18.72 19.58
CA LEU A 457 11.29 19.80 18.73
C LEU A 457 10.33 20.98 18.57
N ASN A 458 9.02 20.74 18.47
CA ASN A 458 8.05 21.84 18.40
C ASN A 458 8.05 22.68 19.69
N ARG A 459 8.35 22.09 20.85
CA ARG A 459 8.55 22.85 22.10
C ARG A 459 9.77 23.76 21.99
N TRP A 460 10.89 23.23 21.53
CA TRP A 460 12.09 24.02 21.29
C TRP A 460 11.85 25.19 20.32
N LEU A 461 11.09 24.95 19.24
CA LEU A 461 10.71 26.00 18.27
C LEU A 461 9.84 27.09 18.92
N ILE A 462 8.93 26.73 19.83
CA ILE A 462 8.15 27.71 20.61
C ILE A 462 9.06 28.52 21.53
N ASP A 463 9.94 27.86 22.28
CA ASP A 463 10.84 28.51 23.26
C ASP A 463 11.77 29.54 22.60
N ARG A 464 12.15 29.30 21.34
CA ARG A 464 12.98 30.20 20.55
C ARG A 464 12.19 31.18 19.68
N GLY A 465 10.86 31.14 19.73
CA GLY A 465 9.98 32.08 19.00
C GLY A 465 9.84 31.79 17.50
N TYR A 466 10.15 30.58 17.04
CA TYR A 466 9.94 30.15 15.65
C TYR A 466 8.54 29.61 15.39
N LEU A 467 7.91 28.99 16.40
CA LEU A 467 6.55 28.46 16.33
C LEU A 467 5.64 29.21 17.30
N ALA A 468 4.46 29.61 16.83
CA ALA A 468 3.46 30.31 17.64
C ALA A 468 2.22 29.44 17.84
N LEU A 469 1.64 29.50 19.04
CA LEU A 469 0.35 28.87 19.34
C LEU A 469 -0.77 29.91 19.28
N ALA A 470 -1.97 29.46 18.94
CA ALA A 470 -3.18 30.25 19.07
C ALA A 470 -3.46 30.56 20.55
N ALA A 471 -4.06 31.73 20.81
CA ALA A 471 -4.31 32.19 22.18
C ALA A 471 -5.21 31.20 22.94
N GLY A 472 -4.74 30.72 24.11
CA GLY A 472 -5.46 29.76 24.95
C GLY A 472 -5.53 28.34 24.40
N ALA A 473 -4.80 28.02 23.33
CA ALA A 473 -4.79 26.67 22.77
C ALA A 473 -4.00 25.69 23.65
N ASP A 474 -4.49 24.46 23.75
CA ASP A 474 -3.78 23.36 24.39
C ASP A 474 -2.67 22.85 23.46
N PRO A 475 -1.38 22.98 23.84
CA PRO A 475 -0.25 22.58 23.01
C PRO A 475 -0.17 21.06 22.73
N ASN A 476 -0.89 20.24 23.48
CA ASN A 476 -0.88 18.78 23.30
C ASN A 476 -1.79 18.32 22.16
N ARG A 477 -2.61 19.21 21.58
CA ARG A 477 -3.48 18.85 20.47
C ARG A 477 -2.66 18.46 19.24
N PRO A 478 -2.90 17.27 18.65
CA PRO A 478 -2.17 16.82 17.47
C PRO A 478 -2.63 17.57 16.21
N LEU A 479 -2.01 17.22 15.08
CA LEU A 479 -2.33 17.72 13.74
C LEU A 479 -2.21 19.25 13.62
N PHE A 480 -1.27 19.83 14.37
CA PHE A 480 -1.06 21.28 14.47
C PHE A 480 -2.29 22.09 14.90
N ALA A 481 -3.30 21.46 15.53
CA ALA A 481 -4.56 22.12 15.86
C ALA A 481 -4.43 23.29 16.85
N ALA A 482 -3.29 23.39 17.55
CA ALA A 482 -2.97 24.50 18.44
C ALA A 482 -2.11 25.61 17.81
N VAL A 483 -1.58 25.40 16.60
CA VAL A 483 -0.57 26.27 15.99
C VAL A 483 -1.22 27.44 15.24
N ASP A 484 -0.69 28.65 15.47
CA ASP A 484 -0.99 29.85 14.70
C ASP A 484 0.05 30.02 13.60
N PHE A 485 -0.28 29.53 12.40
CA PHE A 485 0.64 29.57 11.26
C PHE A 485 0.91 30.98 10.73
N SER A 486 0.01 31.94 10.97
CA SER A 486 0.20 33.34 10.56
C SER A 486 1.35 34.04 11.31
N ARG A 487 1.82 33.43 12.40
CA ARG A 487 2.92 33.93 13.25
C ARG A 487 4.08 32.94 13.37
N THR A 488 4.00 31.80 12.69
CA THR A 488 4.99 30.72 12.75
C THR A 488 5.97 30.82 11.59
N ARG A 489 7.28 30.81 11.87
CA ARG A 489 8.38 30.83 10.89
C ARG A 489 8.86 29.42 10.53
N ALA A 490 8.80 28.48 11.46
CA ALA A 490 9.21 27.08 11.25
C ALA A 490 8.44 26.12 12.16
N TYR A 491 8.27 24.87 11.72
CA TYR A 491 7.56 23.81 12.44
C TYR A 491 8.20 22.44 12.17
N ALA A 492 8.12 21.52 13.12
CA ALA A 492 8.59 20.14 12.96
C ALA A 492 7.41 19.20 12.67
N LEU A 493 7.63 18.26 11.75
CA LEU A 493 6.68 17.22 11.34
C LEU A 493 7.46 15.94 11.01
N GLY A 494 6.87 14.78 11.29
CA GLY A 494 7.53 13.50 11.08
C GLY A 494 8.62 13.25 12.13
N LEU A 495 9.47 12.26 11.88
CA LEU A 495 10.44 11.81 12.88
C LEU A 495 11.74 12.60 12.85
N ASN A 496 12.08 13.27 11.74
CA ASN A 496 13.32 14.04 11.60
C ASN A 496 13.14 15.43 10.96
N GLY A 497 11.95 15.75 10.42
CA GLY A 497 11.76 16.90 9.55
C GLY A 497 11.49 18.22 10.28
N VAL A 498 12.17 19.29 9.83
CA VAL A 498 11.85 20.68 10.16
C VAL A 498 11.57 21.45 8.87
N TYR A 499 10.42 22.11 8.84
CA TYR A 499 9.93 22.88 7.70
C TYR A 499 9.95 24.38 8.03
N VAL A 500 10.35 25.18 7.06
CA VAL A 500 10.21 26.63 7.04
C VAL A 500 8.82 26.96 6.50
N ASN A 501 8.10 27.84 7.20
CA ASN A 501 6.79 28.33 6.76
C ASN A 501 6.97 29.39 5.65
N ARG A 502 7.36 28.93 4.45
CA ARG A 502 7.81 29.70 3.30
C ARG A 502 6.63 30.24 2.49
N ARG A 503 6.71 31.51 2.14
CA ARG A 503 5.66 32.19 1.36
C ARG A 503 5.51 31.55 -0.02
N GLY A 504 4.27 31.22 -0.39
CA GLY A 504 3.96 30.63 -1.71
C GLY A 504 4.11 29.10 -1.77
N ARG A 505 4.78 28.47 -0.80
CA ARG A 505 4.81 27.02 -0.64
C ARG A 505 3.82 26.55 0.43
N GLU A 506 3.78 27.25 1.57
CA GLU A 506 2.84 26.98 2.65
C GLU A 506 1.58 27.89 2.57
N PRO A 507 0.39 27.39 2.99
CA PRO A 507 -0.88 28.12 2.87
C PRO A 507 -0.90 29.48 3.60
N GLN A 508 -0.20 29.56 4.73
CA GLN A 508 -0.04 30.78 5.54
C GLN A 508 1.45 31.12 5.69
N GLY A 509 2.25 30.84 4.65
CA GLY A 509 3.68 31.08 4.63
C GLY A 509 4.06 32.54 4.84
N ILE A 510 4.86 32.82 5.86
CA ILE A 510 5.28 34.20 6.21
C ILE A 510 6.73 34.51 5.85
N VAL A 511 7.59 33.49 5.76
CA VAL A 511 9.02 33.64 5.50
C VAL A 511 9.23 33.87 4.00
N ALA A 512 9.87 34.98 3.63
CA ALA A 512 10.19 35.26 2.23
C ALA A 512 11.38 34.42 1.76
N ASP A 513 11.42 34.07 0.47
CA ASP A 513 12.48 33.25 -0.13
C ASP A 513 13.91 33.75 0.17
N ALA A 514 14.11 35.07 0.18
CA ALA A 514 15.40 35.69 0.50
C ALA A 514 15.88 35.41 1.94
N ASP A 515 14.95 35.14 2.87
CA ASP A 515 15.25 34.92 4.28
C ASP A 515 15.37 33.43 4.64
N VAL A 516 14.92 32.52 3.76
CA VAL A 516 14.90 31.06 4.02
C VAL A 516 16.30 30.54 4.37
N ALA A 517 17.31 30.86 3.55
CA ALA A 517 18.67 30.38 3.78
C ALA A 517 19.26 30.91 5.11
N ALA A 518 18.92 32.13 5.52
CA ALA A 518 19.37 32.69 6.80
C ALA A 518 18.68 31.98 7.98
N LEU A 519 17.37 31.77 7.89
CA LEU A 519 16.61 31.05 8.92
C LEU A 519 17.07 29.59 9.05
N LYS A 520 17.35 28.90 7.95
CA LYS A 520 17.89 27.53 8.00
C LYS A 520 19.20 27.48 8.77
N ARG A 521 20.14 28.39 8.50
CA ARG A 521 21.40 28.49 9.27
C ARG A 521 21.17 28.77 10.76
N GLU A 522 20.24 29.67 11.08
CA GLU A 522 19.86 30.00 12.45
C GLU A 522 19.33 28.76 13.20
N LEU A 523 18.39 28.04 12.58
CA LEU A 523 17.82 26.81 13.11
C LEU A 523 18.87 25.71 13.28
N SER A 524 19.72 25.47 12.27
CA SER A 524 20.79 24.46 12.33
C SER A 524 21.77 24.74 13.47
N GLN A 525 22.20 26.00 13.65
CA GLN A 525 23.09 26.38 14.75
C GLN A 525 22.43 26.21 16.11
N GLY A 526 21.15 26.60 16.24
CA GLY A 526 20.39 26.44 17.48
C GLY A 526 20.18 24.97 17.87
N LEU A 527 19.85 24.12 16.90
CA LEU A 527 19.65 22.68 17.10
C LEU A 527 20.97 21.96 17.42
N ALA A 528 22.09 22.33 16.80
CA ALA A 528 23.40 21.75 17.12
C ALA A 528 23.85 22.03 18.58
N GLN A 529 23.33 23.11 19.17
CA GLN A 529 23.57 23.50 20.57
C GLN A 529 22.53 22.92 21.53
N LEU A 530 21.60 22.08 21.06
CA LEU A 530 20.58 21.50 21.90
C LEU A 530 21.21 20.48 22.87
N ARG A 531 20.99 20.71 24.17
CA ARG A 531 21.53 19.91 25.28
C ARG A 531 20.42 19.42 26.19
N ASP A 532 20.60 18.21 26.69
CA ASP A 532 19.70 17.59 27.65
C ASP A 532 19.86 18.29 29.02
N PRO A 533 18.77 18.84 29.61
CA PRO A 533 18.85 19.50 30.92
C PRO A 533 19.28 18.59 32.08
N ALA A 534 19.19 17.26 31.94
CA ALA A 534 19.49 16.33 33.02
C ALA A 534 21.00 16.05 33.18
N ASP A 535 21.74 15.98 32.07
CA ASP A 535 23.14 15.53 32.06
C ASP A 535 24.05 16.32 31.08
N ASP A 536 23.53 17.38 30.46
CA ASP A 536 24.21 18.21 29.46
C ASP A 536 24.67 17.44 28.21
N ALA A 537 24.10 16.26 27.94
CA ALA A 537 24.40 15.50 26.74
C ALA A 537 23.86 16.20 25.47
N ALA A 538 24.57 16.07 24.36
CA ALA A 538 24.10 16.56 23.06
C ALA A 538 22.90 15.72 22.58
N MET A 539 21.76 16.36 22.31
CA MET A 539 20.56 15.68 21.81
C MET A 539 20.54 15.54 20.28
N VAL A 540 21.28 16.40 19.58
CA VAL A 540 21.39 16.43 18.12
C VAL A 540 22.85 16.22 17.75
N HIS A 541 23.10 15.23 16.89
CA HIS A 541 24.44 14.94 16.35
C HIS A 541 24.76 15.83 15.15
N ALA A 542 23.80 15.96 14.23
CA ALA A 542 23.95 16.78 13.03
C ALA A 542 22.59 17.30 12.53
N VAL A 543 22.62 18.40 11.77
CA VAL A 543 21.46 18.92 11.05
C VAL A 543 21.84 19.01 9.58
N TYR A 544 21.03 18.42 8.72
CA TYR A 544 21.29 18.30 7.29
C TYR A 544 20.37 19.23 6.51
N ASP A 545 20.95 19.99 5.57
CA ASP A 545 20.21 20.90 4.71
C ASP A 545 19.74 20.18 3.44
N ALA A 546 18.42 20.15 3.21
CA ALA A 546 17.80 19.48 2.08
C ALA A 546 18.28 19.98 0.70
N ASP A 547 18.72 21.23 0.58
CA ASP A 547 19.24 21.78 -0.68
C ASP A 547 20.57 21.15 -1.10
N THR A 548 21.33 20.68 -0.12
CA THR A 548 22.61 19.98 -0.32
C THR A 548 22.44 18.46 -0.31
N LEU A 549 21.44 17.97 0.44
CA LEU A 549 21.24 16.54 0.67
C LEU A 549 20.53 15.85 -0.50
N TYR A 550 19.56 16.52 -1.12
CA TYR A 550 18.64 15.88 -2.07
C TYR A 550 18.79 16.40 -3.49
N SER A 551 18.52 15.55 -4.48
CA SER A 551 18.22 15.96 -5.85
C SER A 551 17.03 16.92 -5.90
N ALA A 552 16.94 17.75 -6.94
CA ALA A 552 15.96 18.84 -7.01
C ALA A 552 14.52 18.42 -7.39
N GLU A 553 14.32 17.26 -8.02
CA GLU A 553 13.08 16.87 -8.72
C GLU A 553 11.82 16.93 -7.83
N HIS A 554 11.88 16.37 -6.62
CA HIS A 554 10.80 16.39 -5.64
C HIS A 554 11.18 17.11 -4.33
N ARG A 555 12.29 17.87 -4.33
CA ARG A 555 12.81 18.51 -3.13
C ARG A 555 11.83 19.47 -2.48
N ASP A 556 10.96 20.10 -3.25
CA ASP A 556 9.96 21.03 -2.71
C ASP A 556 9.02 20.35 -1.71
N GLU A 557 8.81 19.03 -1.80
CA GLU A 557 8.00 18.24 -0.87
C GLU A 557 8.74 17.81 0.40
N ALA A 558 10.08 17.89 0.40
CA ALA A 558 10.94 17.51 1.51
C ALA A 558 10.85 18.50 2.69
N PRO A 559 11.24 18.08 3.91
CA PRO A 559 11.60 19.03 4.97
C PRO A 559 12.79 19.90 4.53
N ASP A 560 12.84 21.16 4.98
CA ASP A 560 13.96 22.05 4.65
C ASP A 560 15.24 21.67 5.40
N LEU A 561 15.09 21.11 6.60
CA LEU A 561 16.16 20.57 7.43
C LEU A 561 15.79 19.17 7.93
N VAL A 562 16.75 18.27 7.96
CA VAL A 562 16.62 16.94 8.57
C VAL A 562 17.49 16.89 9.82
N VAL A 563 16.89 16.55 10.96
CA VAL A 563 17.57 16.46 12.25
C VAL A 563 18.09 15.05 12.46
N GLY A 564 19.42 14.89 12.51
CA GLY A 564 20.07 13.68 12.95
C GLY A 564 20.26 13.69 14.46
N TYR A 565 19.37 13.02 15.21
CA TYR A 565 19.49 12.90 16.66
C TYR A 565 20.74 12.14 17.07
N ALA A 566 21.27 12.44 18.25
CA ALA A 566 22.33 11.66 18.85
C ALA A 566 21.81 10.31 19.39
N PRO A 567 22.64 9.24 19.43
CA PRO A 567 22.25 7.96 20.00
C PRO A 567 21.65 8.08 21.42
N GLY A 568 20.47 7.50 21.62
CA GLY A 568 19.69 7.65 22.85
C GLY A 568 18.52 8.61 22.74
N TYR A 569 18.48 9.46 21.71
CA TYR A 569 17.44 10.45 21.48
C TYR A 569 16.67 10.21 20.17
N ARG A 570 15.40 10.62 20.14
CA ARG A 570 14.54 10.66 18.94
C ARG A 570 13.49 11.76 19.10
N ALA A 571 12.83 12.17 18.03
CA ALA A 571 11.59 12.94 18.11
C ALA A 571 10.53 12.23 18.99
N SER A 572 9.78 13.02 19.76
CA SER A 572 8.58 12.51 20.44
C SER A 572 7.45 12.19 19.46
N TRP A 573 6.58 11.24 19.85
CA TRP A 573 5.38 10.93 19.07
C TRP A 573 4.48 12.15 18.88
N GLN A 574 4.38 12.99 19.92
CA GLN A 574 3.61 14.24 19.89
C GLN A 574 4.16 15.21 18.83
N THR A 575 5.48 15.42 18.81
CA THR A 575 6.12 16.27 17.80
C THR A 575 5.92 15.73 16.39
N SER A 576 6.00 14.40 16.21
CA SER A 576 5.86 13.79 14.89
C SER A 576 4.50 14.03 14.24
N LEU A 577 3.46 14.30 15.04
CA LEU A 577 2.10 14.64 14.61
C LEU A 577 1.77 16.13 14.79
N GLY A 578 2.76 16.99 15.03
CA GLY A 578 2.59 18.44 15.09
C GLY A 578 2.10 19.01 16.43
N ALA A 579 2.02 18.20 17.49
CA ALA A 579 1.81 18.71 18.85
C ALA A 579 3.13 19.26 19.43
N ALA A 580 3.03 20.06 20.50
CA ALA A 580 4.16 20.75 21.11
C ALA A 580 4.13 20.74 22.65
N PRO A 581 4.23 19.55 23.30
CA PRO A 581 4.15 19.43 24.77
C PRO A 581 5.07 20.40 25.53
N VAL A 582 4.73 20.68 26.78
CA VAL A 582 5.43 21.70 27.58
C VAL A 582 6.88 21.32 27.89
N GLU A 583 7.17 20.04 28.09
CA GLU A 583 8.51 19.55 28.42
C GLU A 583 9.38 19.49 27.15
N LEU A 584 10.64 19.92 27.23
CA LEU A 584 11.56 19.88 26.08
C LEU A 584 11.99 18.45 25.72
N VAL A 585 12.24 17.63 26.74
CA VAL A 585 12.69 16.24 26.61
C VAL A 585 12.06 15.41 27.72
N VAL A 586 11.64 14.20 27.40
CA VAL A 586 10.99 13.28 28.35
C VAL A 586 11.60 11.89 28.28
N ASP A 587 11.60 11.18 29.40
CA ASP A 587 12.05 9.79 29.45
C ASP A 587 11.10 8.89 28.66
N ASN A 588 11.68 7.98 27.88
CA ASN A 588 10.90 6.96 27.21
C ASN A 588 10.52 5.86 28.20
N ARG A 589 9.23 5.83 28.56
CA ARG A 589 8.64 4.79 29.42
C ARG A 589 7.77 3.80 28.64
N GLN A 590 8.04 3.62 27.35
CA GLN A 590 7.34 2.65 26.50
C GLN A 590 8.23 1.43 26.20
N PRO A 591 7.63 0.24 25.97
CA PRO A 591 8.34 -0.92 25.44
C PRO A 591 9.15 -0.63 24.17
N TRP A 592 8.61 0.19 23.24
CA TRP A 592 9.35 0.72 22.09
C TRP A 592 10.59 1.49 22.57
N SER A 593 11.77 0.87 22.49
CA SER A 593 13.00 1.28 23.15
C SER A 593 14.24 1.26 22.25
N GLY A 594 14.15 0.64 21.07
CA GLY A 594 15.12 0.77 19.99
C GLY A 594 14.59 1.69 18.90
N ASP A 595 15.46 2.42 18.22
CA ASP A 595 15.06 3.24 17.08
C ASP A 595 16.24 3.47 16.13
N HIS A 596 15.90 3.87 14.92
CA HIS A 596 16.85 4.14 13.84
C HIS A 596 16.69 5.56 13.30
N CYS A 597 15.62 6.30 13.65
CA CYS A 597 15.32 7.67 13.17
C CYS A 597 16.23 8.73 13.81
N ILE A 598 17.54 8.50 13.76
CA ILE A 598 18.61 9.31 14.35
C ILE A 598 19.59 9.74 13.25
N ALA A 599 20.82 10.13 13.60
CA ALA A 599 21.82 10.42 12.59
C ALA A 599 22.21 9.15 11.77
N PRO A 600 22.27 9.22 10.43
CA PRO A 600 22.45 8.04 9.57
C PRO A 600 23.80 7.34 9.74
N ASP A 601 24.86 8.07 10.12
CA ASP A 601 26.18 7.52 10.40
C ASP A 601 26.24 6.71 11.70
N ALA A 602 25.27 6.89 12.60
CA ALA A 602 25.14 6.12 13.84
C ALA A 602 24.41 4.80 13.66
N VAL A 603 23.66 4.62 12.56
CA VAL A 603 22.85 3.43 12.28
C VAL A 603 23.07 2.88 10.87
N PRO A 604 24.32 2.57 10.46
CA PRO A 604 24.57 1.92 9.18
C PRO A 604 23.92 0.53 9.16
N GLY A 605 23.48 0.08 7.99
CA GLY A 605 23.02 -1.29 7.78
C GLY A 605 24.17 -2.28 7.52
N VAL A 606 23.83 -3.46 7.04
CA VAL A 606 24.76 -4.51 6.61
C VAL A 606 24.65 -4.77 5.11
N LEU A 607 25.77 -5.14 4.49
CA LEU A 607 25.80 -5.75 3.16
C LEU A 607 26.69 -6.98 3.21
N PHE A 608 26.11 -8.14 2.95
CA PHE A 608 26.81 -9.38 2.65
C PHE A 608 26.54 -9.79 1.21
N ALA A 609 27.52 -10.40 0.56
CA ALA A 609 27.33 -11.00 -0.75
C ALA A 609 28.10 -12.32 -0.83
N SER A 610 27.59 -13.30 -1.59
CA SER A 610 28.30 -14.56 -1.85
C SER A 610 29.46 -14.41 -2.83
N PHE A 611 29.64 -13.21 -3.37
CA PHE A 611 30.68 -12.83 -4.32
C PHE A 611 31.32 -11.50 -3.89
N LYS A 612 32.47 -11.16 -4.48
CA LYS A 612 33.10 -9.85 -4.27
C LYS A 612 32.52 -8.85 -5.29
N PRO A 613 31.86 -7.77 -4.85
CA PRO A 613 31.35 -6.73 -5.75
C PRO A 613 32.45 -6.22 -6.69
N GLN A 614 32.18 -6.17 -8.00
CA GLN A 614 33.14 -5.61 -8.98
C GLN A 614 33.15 -4.08 -8.99
N ARG A 615 32.23 -3.44 -8.26
CA ARG A 615 32.11 -1.99 -8.12
C ARG A 615 32.04 -1.59 -6.65
N PRO A 616 32.51 -0.38 -6.29
CA PRO A 616 32.26 0.18 -4.97
C PRO A 616 30.75 0.31 -4.70
N VAL A 617 30.40 0.15 -3.43
CA VAL A 617 29.05 0.34 -2.90
C VAL A 617 29.20 1.27 -1.70
N ASP A 618 28.84 2.54 -1.87
CA ASP A 618 29.00 3.56 -0.83
C ASP A 618 27.77 3.58 0.08
N GLY A 619 26.58 3.34 -0.48
CA GLY A 619 25.34 3.26 0.29
C GLY A 619 24.24 2.43 -0.38
N ILE A 620 23.09 2.38 0.26
CA ILE A 620 21.97 1.52 -0.14
C ILE A 620 21.45 1.79 -1.56
N ALA A 621 21.52 3.04 -2.04
CA ALA A 621 21.10 3.40 -3.40
C ALA A 621 21.98 2.76 -4.49
N ASP A 622 23.23 2.40 -4.19
CA ASP A 622 24.12 1.76 -5.17
C ASP A 622 23.75 0.29 -5.40
N LEU A 623 22.94 -0.32 -4.53
CA LEU A 623 22.58 -1.73 -4.62
C LEU A 623 21.77 -2.08 -5.86
N ALA A 624 20.90 -1.19 -6.33
CA ALA A 624 20.17 -1.40 -7.58
C ALA A 624 21.14 -1.57 -8.76
N ALA A 625 22.18 -0.74 -8.80
CA ALA A 625 23.19 -0.76 -9.85
C ALA A 625 24.16 -1.95 -9.69
N LEU A 626 24.48 -2.35 -8.46
CA LEU A 626 25.22 -3.58 -8.16
C LEU A 626 24.46 -4.81 -8.66
N ILE A 627 23.21 -4.97 -8.24
CA ILE A 627 22.32 -6.06 -8.65
C ILE A 627 22.26 -6.10 -10.17
N ALA A 628 21.96 -4.98 -10.81
CA ALA A 628 21.86 -4.90 -12.26
C ALA A 628 23.13 -5.40 -12.98
N SER A 629 24.32 -5.06 -12.47
CA SER A 629 25.62 -5.44 -13.06
C SER A 629 26.07 -6.86 -12.76
N GLU A 630 25.64 -7.42 -11.62
CA GLU A 630 26.09 -8.73 -11.14
C GLU A 630 25.11 -9.84 -11.49
N ARG A 631 23.92 -9.51 -11.98
CA ARG A 631 22.93 -10.49 -12.45
C ARG A 631 23.55 -11.44 -13.47
N PRO A 632 23.31 -12.76 -13.35
CA PRO A 632 23.72 -13.70 -14.37
C PRO A 632 23.13 -13.32 -15.74
N ALA A 633 23.95 -13.33 -16.79
CA ALA A 633 23.46 -13.04 -18.14
C ALA A 633 22.46 -14.13 -18.58
N GLY A 634 21.17 -13.82 -18.56
CA GLY A 634 20.14 -14.67 -19.13
C GLY A 634 20.06 -14.53 -20.65
N GLU A 635 19.67 -15.58 -21.36
CA GLU A 635 19.23 -15.43 -22.75
C GLU A 635 17.95 -14.57 -22.77
N PRO A 636 17.91 -13.44 -23.50
CA PRO A 636 16.74 -12.59 -23.56
C PRO A 636 15.56 -13.38 -24.15
N ARG A 637 14.45 -13.48 -23.41
CA ARG A 637 13.27 -14.19 -23.89
C ARG A 637 12.59 -13.43 -25.04
N PRO A 638 12.10 -14.15 -26.07
CA PRO A 638 11.19 -13.56 -27.05
C PRO A 638 9.88 -13.18 -26.33
N LYS A 639 9.39 -11.96 -26.61
CA LYS A 639 8.09 -11.49 -26.10
C LYS A 639 6.99 -12.51 -26.46
N PRO A 640 6.02 -12.79 -25.55
CA PRO A 640 4.95 -13.73 -25.85
C PRO A 640 4.19 -13.31 -27.12
N ALA A 641 3.82 -14.29 -27.93
CA ALA A 641 3.05 -14.03 -29.14
C ALA A 641 1.68 -13.43 -28.76
N PRO A 642 1.19 -12.40 -29.49
CA PRO A 642 -0.11 -11.79 -29.22
C PRO A 642 -1.22 -12.84 -29.20
N GLY A 643 -2.14 -12.74 -28.24
CA GLY A 643 -3.29 -13.63 -28.13
C GLY A 643 -4.21 -13.53 -29.34
N ILE A 644 -5.12 -14.49 -29.53
CA ILE A 644 -6.03 -14.49 -30.70
C ILE A 644 -6.92 -13.23 -30.77
N LEU A 645 -7.15 -12.59 -29.62
CA LEU A 645 -7.89 -11.34 -29.48
C LEU A 645 -7.01 -10.08 -29.70
N ASP A 646 -5.69 -10.22 -29.66
CA ASP A 646 -4.73 -9.16 -30.00
C ASP A 646 -4.42 -9.14 -31.51
N LEU A 647 -4.72 -10.22 -32.24
CA LEU A 647 -4.50 -10.32 -33.69
C LEU A 647 -5.23 -9.22 -34.51
N PRO A 648 -6.50 -8.84 -34.21
CA PRO A 648 -7.16 -7.73 -34.91
C PRO A 648 -6.46 -6.39 -34.63
N GLY A 649 -6.05 -6.14 -33.38
CA GLY A 649 -5.30 -4.94 -32.99
C GLY A 649 -3.94 -4.89 -33.69
N ALA A 650 -3.22 -6.00 -33.74
CA ALA A 650 -1.95 -6.13 -34.47
C ALA A 650 -2.12 -5.91 -35.98
N GLY A 651 -3.22 -6.39 -36.57
CA GLY A 651 -3.57 -6.15 -37.97
C GLY A 651 -3.86 -4.68 -38.25
N VAL A 652 -4.62 -4.01 -37.37
CA VAL A 652 -4.87 -2.56 -37.44
C VAL A 652 -3.56 -1.79 -37.33
N ALA A 653 -2.70 -2.14 -36.37
CA ALA A 653 -1.39 -1.51 -36.20
C ALA A 653 -0.48 -1.71 -37.43
N ALA A 654 -0.51 -2.88 -38.07
CA ALA A 654 0.26 -3.17 -39.28
C ALA A 654 -0.24 -2.38 -40.51
N ILE A 655 -1.56 -2.29 -40.70
CA ILE A 655 -2.16 -1.48 -41.78
C ILE A 655 -1.87 0.00 -41.55
N ASP A 656 -2.02 0.47 -40.31
CA ASP A 656 -1.69 1.83 -39.90
C ASP A 656 -0.21 2.14 -40.17
N ALA A 657 0.69 1.21 -39.84
CA ALA A 657 2.11 1.30 -40.12
C ALA A 657 2.44 1.47 -41.60
N ALA A 658 1.75 0.73 -42.48
CA ALA A 658 2.02 0.74 -43.92
C ALA A 658 1.72 2.09 -44.59
N VAL A 659 0.83 2.89 -44.00
CA VAL A 659 0.47 4.23 -44.49
C VAL A 659 1.10 5.36 -43.65
N SER A 660 1.84 5.00 -42.60
CA SER A 660 2.58 5.90 -41.73
C SER A 660 3.71 6.57 -42.52
N GLY A 661 3.58 7.86 -42.79
CA GLY A 661 4.54 8.63 -43.61
C GLY A 661 3.96 9.19 -44.91
N VAL A 662 2.79 8.70 -45.33
CA VAL A 662 2.02 9.26 -46.47
C VAL A 662 0.80 10.03 -45.99
N VAL A 663 0.15 9.54 -44.92
CA VAL A 663 -1.06 10.14 -44.36
C VAL A 663 -0.77 10.66 -42.93
N PRO A 664 -1.09 11.93 -42.60
CA PRO A 664 -0.89 12.48 -41.25
C PRO A 664 -1.63 11.71 -40.16
N ASP A 665 -1.04 11.63 -38.98
CA ASP A 665 -1.53 10.86 -37.82
C ASP A 665 -2.97 11.18 -37.44
N LEU A 666 -3.33 12.46 -37.37
CA LEU A 666 -4.70 12.88 -37.09
C LEU A 666 -5.70 12.39 -38.15
N LEU A 667 -5.31 12.44 -39.43
CA LEU A 667 -6.20 12.00 -40.51
C LEU A 667 -6.38 10.48 -40.49
N ARG A 668 -5.30 9.72 -40.25
CA ARG A 668 -5.37 8.25 -40.09
C ARG A 668 -6.26 7.87 -38.91
N LEU A 669 -6.12 8.56 -37.79
CA LEU A 669 -6.93 8.35 -36.60
C LEU A 669 -8.42 8.64 -36.84
N LEU A 670 -8.74 9.73 -37.54
CA LEU A 670 -10.11 10.05 -37.95
C LEU A 670 -10.69 9.02 -38.94
N LEU A 671 -9.87 8.49 -39.85
CA LEU A 671 -10.28 7.44 -40.80
C LEU A 671 -10.59 6.12 -40.07
N TRP A 672 -9.77 5.74 -39.09
CA TRP A 672 -10.06 4.58 -38.24
C TRP A 672 -11.33 4.77 -37.41
N GLY A 673 -11.54 5.97 -36.85
CA GLY A 673 -12.79 6.30 -36.16
C GLY A 673 -14.00 6.24 -37.08
N ALA A 674 -13.89 6.76 -38.30
CA ALA A 674 -14.94 6.70 -39.31
C ALA A 674 -15.27 5.25 -39.72
N LEU A 675 -14.24 4.44 -39.99
CA LEU A 675 -14.41 3.02 -40.33
C LEU A 675 -15.06 2.25 -39.18
N GLY A 676 -14.61 2.48 -37.95
CA GLY A 676 -15.20 1.94 -36.73
C GLY A 676 -16.69 2.27 -36.66
N GLY A 677 -17.06 3.54 -36.82
CA GLY A 677 -18.47 3.97 -36.82
C GLY A 677 -19.33 3.31 -37.92
N ILE A 678 -18.81 3.18 -39.14
CA ILE A 678 -19.53 2.52 -40.26
C ILE A 678 -19.77 1.04 -39.95
N VAL A 679 -18.71 0.31 -39.55
CA VAL A 679 -18.79 -1.13 -39.28
C VAL A 679 -19.68 -1.39 -38.07
N SER A 680 -19.52 -0.61 -37.00
CA SER A 680 -20.39 -0.66 -35.81
C SER A 680 -21.85 -0.47 -36.19
N MET A 681 -22.18 0.53 -37.00
CA MET A 681 -23.57 0.76 -37.40
C MET A 681 -24.10 -0.32 -38.34
N ALA A 682 -23.25 -0.96 -39.15
CA ALA A 682 -23.67 -2.03 -40.05
C ALA A 682 -24.05 -3.28 -39.25
N ILE A 683 -23.23 -3.60 -38.23
CA ILE A 683 -23.52 -4.67 -37.26
C ILE A 683 -24.78 -4.33 -36.47
N TYR A 684 -24.92 -3.11 -35.97
CA TYR A 684 -26.12 -2.69 -35.26
C TYR A 684 -27.37 -2.83 -36.14
N GLY A 685 -27.32 -2.36 -37.39
CA GLY A 685 -28.43 -2.50 -38.33
C GLY A 685 -28.81 -3.95 -38.62
N TRP A 686 -27.82 -4.85 -38.70
CA TRP A 686 -28.05 -6.27 -38.95
C TRP A 686 -28.63 -7.03 -37.75
N THR A 687 -28.18 -6.68 -36.55
CA THR A 687 -28.51 -7.39 -35.30
C THR A 687 -29.70 -6.78 -34.56
N SER A 688 -29.98 -5.49 -34.75
CA SER A 688 -31.00 -4.75 -34.00
C SER A 688 -32.42 -5.05 -34.52
N PRO A 689 -33.37 -5.43 -33.64
CA PRO A 689 -34.76 -5.71 -34.02
C PRO A 689 -35.55 -4.41 -34.21
N GLN A 690 -35.25 -3.68 -35.29
CA GLN A 690 -35.77 -2.35 -35.61
C GLN A 690 -37.31 -2.26 -35.52
N SER A 691 -38.05 -3.24 -36.06
CA SER A 691 -39.51 -3.25 -36.02
C SER A 691 -40.08 -3.38 -34.60
N ARG A 692 -39.40 -4.09 -33.71
CA ARG A 692 -39.82 -4.22 -32.30
C ARG A 692 -39.48 -2.97 -31.49
N LEU A 693 -38.35 -2.34 -31.78
CA LEU A 693 -37.93 -1.09 -31.15
C LEU A 693 -38.91 0.05 -31.46
N VAL A 694 -39.41 0.13 -32.70
CA VAL A 694 -40.45 1.11 -33.09
C VAL A 694 -41.72 0.93 -32.27
N VAL A 695 -42.19 -0.31 -32.12
CA VAL A 695 -43.40 -0.63 -31.35
C VAL A 695 -43.22 -0.25 -29.88
N VAL A 696 -42.13 -0.70 -29.26
CA VAL A 696 -41.86 -0.41 -27.83
C VAL A 696 -41.68 1.08 -27.59
N ARG A 697 -41.04 1.82 -28.50
CA ARG A 697 -40.86 3.28 -28.38
C ARG A 697 -42.19 4.04 -28.49
N ARG A 698 -43.09 3.59 -29.36
CA ARG A 698 -44.45 4.12 -29.45
C ARG A 698 -45.21 3.87 -28.15
N ASP A 699 -45.19 2.63 -27.66
CA ASP A 699 -45.84 2.24 -26.41
C ASP A 699 -45.27 3.00 -25.20
N LEU A 700 -43.95 3.25 -25.19
CA LEU A 700 -43.28 4.04 -24.16
C LEU A 700 -43.70 5.51 -24.21
N SER A 701 -43.81 6.09 -25.41
CA SER A 701 -44.28 7.48 -25.60
C SER A 701 -45.75 7.64 -25.21
N GLU A 702 -46.58 6.62 -25.44
CA GLU A 702 -47.95 6.56 -24.94
C GLU A 702 -48.01 6.43 -23.42
N ALA A 703 -47.17 5.59 -22.82
CA ALA A 703 -47.06 5.46 -21.36
C ALA A 703 -46.57 6.76 -20.69
N GLN A 704 -45.60 7.45 -21.29
CA GLN A 704 -45.11 8.76 -20.82
C GLN A 704 -46.18 9.84 -20.91
N ARG A 705 -46.95 9.89 -22.00
CA ARG A 705 -48.09 10.82 -22.13
C ARG A 705 -49.17 10.51 -21.11
N ALA A 706 -49.50 9.24 -20.89
CA ALA A 706 -50.46 8.82 -19.88
C ALA A 706 -50.01 9.19 -18.45
N LEU A 707 -48.71 9.06 -18.15
CA LEU A 707 -48.16 9.48 -16.86
C LEU A 707 -48.16 11.01 -16.70
N SER A 708 -47.78 11.74 -17.75
CA SER A 708 -47.72 13.22 -17.73
C SER A 708 -49.10 13.88 -17.65
N ALA A 709 -50.14 13.19 -18.13
CA ALA A 709 -51.52 13.66 -18.10
C ALA A 709 -52.32 13.18 -16.88
N TYR A 710 -51.70 12.44 -15.95
CA TYR A 710 -52.37 11.89 -14.77
C TYR A 710 -52.42 12.92 -13.63
N ASP A 711 -53.63 13.28 -13.19
CA ASP A 711 -53.92 14.26 -12.13
C ASP A 711 -54.64 13.65 -10.91
N GLY A 712 -54.71 12.31 -10.83
CA GLY A 712 -55.42 11.58 -9.78
C GLY A 712 -54.58 11.23 -8.53
N PRO A 713 -55.16 10.47 -7.58
CA PRO A 713 -54.49 10.08 -6.33
C PRO A 713 -53.24 9.21 -6.56
N LEU A 714 -52.26 9.34 -5.67
CA LEU A 714 -50.95 8.68 -5.76
C LEU A 714 -51.01 7.15 -5.99
N ALA A 715 -52.06 6.49 -5.49
CA ALA A 715 -52.28 5.05 -5.67
C ALA A 715 -52.48 4.64 -7.14
N GLY A 716 -53.07 5.50 -7.99
CA GLY A 716 -53.25 5.20 -9.42
C GLY A 716 -52.03 5.53 -10.30
N LEU A 717 -50.99 6.12 -9.71
CA LEU A 717 -49.75 6.51 -10.37
C LEU A 717 -48.78 5.31 -10.48
N TRP A 718 -48.81 4.39 -9.51
CA TRP A 718 -47.95 3.20 -9.47
C TRP A 718 -48.09 2.25 -10.67
N PRO A 719 -49.30 1.89 -11.15
CA PRO A 719 -49.45 1.05 -12.33
C PRO A 719 -48.93 1.71 -13.61
N LEU A 720 -49.04 3.04 -13.73
CA LEU A 720 -48.55 3.80 -14.88
C LEU A 720 -47.01 3.86 -14.89
N MET A 721 -46.39 4.13 -13.73
CA MET A 721 -44.94 4.06 -13.56
C MET A 721 -44.40 2.65 -13.83
N GLY A 722 -45.06 1.62 -13.29
CA GLY A 722 -44.68 0.21 -13.52
C GLY A 722 -44.73 -0.18 -15.00
N ARG A 723 -45.76 0.27 -15.74
CA ARG A 723 -45.86 0.06 -17.19
C ARG A 723 -44.75 0.80 -17.95
N GLN A 724 -44.45 2.06 -17.60
CA GLN A 724 -43.38 2.82 -18.24
C GLN A 724 -42.01 2.18 -17.99
N LEU A 725 -41.71 1.81 -16.74
CA LEU A 725 -40.48 1.11 -16.36
C LEU A 725 -40.35 -0.22 -17.10
N GLY A 726 -41.40 -1.04 -17.14
CA GLY A 726 -41.40 -2.31 -17.87
C GLY A 726 -41.13 -2.15 -19.37
N LEU A 727 -41.70 -1.13 -20.00
CA LEU A 727 -41.43 -0.81 -21.42
C LEU A 727 -40.01 -0.27 -21.64
N ALA A 728 -39.49 0.54 -20.72
CA ALA A 728 -38.11 1.03 -20.77
C ALA A 728 -37.10 -0.12 -20.65
N PHE A 729 -37.29 -1.05 -19.70
CA PHE A 729 -36.45 -2.25 -19.58
C PHE A 729 -36.55 -3.16 -20.81
N ARG A 730 -37.75 -3.30 -21.40
CA ARG A 730 -37.93 -4.06 -22.63
C ARG A 730 -37.22 -3.40 -23.82
N GLN A 731 -37.23 -2.07 -23.91
CA GLN A 731 -36.47 -1.33 -24.92
C GLN A 731 -34.97 -1.53 -24.74
N LEU A 732 -34.49 -1.42 -23.50
CA LEU A 732 -33.09 -1.65 -23.14
C LEU A 732 -32.65 -3.06 -23.53
N GLY A 733 -33.43 -4.09 -23.17
CA GLY A 733 -33.13 -5.49 -23.50
C GLY A 733 -33.09 -5.78 -25.00
N LEU A 734 -33.90 -5.08 -25.81
CA LEU A 734 -33.89 -5.20 -27.27
C LEU A 734 -32.71 -4.48 -27.93
N ALA A 735 -32.17 -3.42 -27.30
CA ALA A 735 -31.07 -2.63 -27.83
C ALA A 735 -29.69 -3.08 -27.33
N LEU A 736 -29.59 -3.59 -26.10
CA LEU A 736 -28.32 -3.84 -25.41
C LEU A 736 -27.44 -4.86 -26.15
N GLY A 737 -27.98 -6.03 -26.49
CA GLY A 737 -27.23 -7.07 -27.22
C GLY A 737 -26.67 -6.58 -28.57
N PRO A 738 -27.51 -6.02 -29.45
CA PRO A 738 -27.07 -5.38 -30.69
C PRO A 738 -26.03 -4.28 -30.49
N SER A 739 -26.16 -3.43 -29.46
CA SER A 739 -25.18 -2.38 -29.16
C SER A 739 -23.83 -2.93 -28.69
N VAL A 740 -23.82 -3.99 -27.88
CA VAL A 740 -22.59 -4.67 -27.45
C VAL A 740 -21.89 -5.33 -28.65
N LEU A 741 -22.63 -5.97 -29.55
CA LEU A 741 -22.05 -6.52 -30.77
C LEU A 741 -21.50 -5.42 -31.70
N ALA A 742 -22.20 -4.29 -31.77
CA ALA A 742 -21.78 -3.15 -32.56
C ALA A 742 -20.53 -2.46 -32.01
N SER A 743 -20.21 -2.56 -30.71
CA SER A 743 -19.00 -1.95 -30.14
C SER A 743 -17.74 -2.80 -30.31
N LEU A 744 -17.87 -4.11 -30.58
CA LEU A 744 -16.73 -5.03 -30.72
C LEU A 744 -15.64 -4.57 -31.70
N PRO A 745 -15.94 -4.03 -32.91
CA PRO A 745 -14.90 -3.56 -33.83
C PRO A 745 -14.02 -2.46 -33.22
N ILE A 746 -14.62 -1.57 -32.42
CA ILE A 746 -13.90 -0.48 -31.75
C ILE A 746 -13.04 -1.05 -30.62
N VAL A 747 -13.60 -1.93 -29.80
CA VAL A 747 -12.89 -2.58 -28.68
C VAL A 747 -11.71 -3.41 -29.18
N LEU A 748 -11.86 -4.14 -30.27
CA LEU A 748 -10.81 -4.98 -30.85
C LEU A 748 -9.72 -4.17 -31.56
N ALA A 749 -10.04 -2.99 -32.09
CA ALA A 749 -9.06 -2.08 -32.68
C ALA A 749 -8.28 -1.28 -31.63
N TRP A 750 -8.83 -1.14 -30.42
CA TRP A 750 -8.32 -0.26 -29.38
C TRP A 750 -6.85 -0.52 -28.99
N PRO A 751 -6.41 -1.76 -28.71
CA PRO A 751 -5.02 -2.01 -28.30
C PRO A 751 -4.00 -1.63 -29.37
N GLY A 752 -4.32 -1.88 -30.65
CA GLY A 752 -3.46 -1.54 -31.78
C GLY A 752 -3.34 -0.03 -32.01
N LEU A 753 -4.42 0.71 -31.77
CA LEU A 753 -4.41 2.18 -31.81
C LEU A 753 -3.69 2.76 -30.59
N ALA A 754 -3.95 2.25 -29.38
CA ALA A 754 -3.27 2.68 -28.16
C ALA A 754 -1.75 2.55 -28.28
N GLN A 755 -1.25 1.39 -28.75
CA GLN A 755 0.17 1.17 -28.98
C GLN A 755 0.82 2.21 -29.90
N ARG A 756 0.06 2.77 -30.85
CA ARG A 756 0.54 3.72 -31.86
C ARG A 756 0.37 5.18 -31.46
N TYR A 757 -0.73 5.51 -30.80
CA TYR A 757 -1.19 6.88 -30.60
C TYR A 757 -1.12 7.35 -29.13
N ASP A 758 -0.79 6.50 -28.15
CA ASP A 758 -0.72 6.87 -26.72
C ASP A 758 0.22 8.05 -26.41
N ALA A 759 1.30 8.19 -27.19
CA ALA A 759 2.26 9.28 -27.03
C ALA A 759 1.77 10.63 -27.60
N LEU A 760 0.66 10.64 -28.35
CA LEU A 760 0.16 11.84 -29.04
C LEU A 760 -0.85 12.60 -28.18
N ARG A 761 -0.50 13.86 -27.86
CA ARG A 761 -1.43 14.84 -27.25
C ARG A 761 -1.85 15.88 -28.28
N PHE A 762 -3.15 16.07 -28.44
CA PHE A 762 -3.72 16.95 -29.46
C PHE A 762 -4.16 18.32 -28.91
N ALA A 763 -4.37 18.46 -27.59
CA ALA A 763 -4.74 19.74 -26.97
C ALA A 763 -4.27 19.85 -25.50
N ASN A 764 -3.20 20.60 -25.26
CA ASN A 764 -2.60 20.76 -23.91
C ASN A 764 -3.43 21.64 -22.94
N PHE A 765 -4.49 22.29 -23.42
CA PHE A 765 -5.37 23.15 -22.62
C PHE A 765 -6.69 22.47 -22.23
N LEU A 766 -6.93 21.23 -22.67
CA LEU A 766 -8.09 20.43 -22.27
C LEU A 766 -7.74 19.52 -21.08
N PRO A 767 -8.73 19.12 -20.26
CA PRO A 767 -8.56 18.10 -19.23
C PRO A 767 -7.88 16.85 -19.79
N ASN A 768 -7.06 16.15 -18.99
CA ASN A 768 -6.22 15.03 -19.45
C ASN A 768 -6.99 13.93 -20.23
N TRP A 769 -8.27 13.69 -19.89
CA TRP A 769 -9.13 12.71 -20.57
C TRP A 769 -9.67 13.16 -21.95
N LEU A 770 -9.53 14.45 -22.29
CA LEU A 770 -9.85 15.04 -23.61
C LEU A 770 -8.60 15.40 -24.42
N ALA A 771 -7.42 15.37 -23.79
CA ALA A 771 -6.16 15.81 -24.39
C ALA A 771 -5.46 14.72 -25.23
N GLY A 772 -5.81 13.45 -25.00
CA GLY A 772 -5.25 12.28 -25.68
C GLY A 772 -5.90 11.98 -27.04
N TRP A 773 -5.37 10.95 -27.70
CA TRP A 773 -5.80 10.49 -29.02
C TRP A 773 -7.24 9.93 -29.03
N GLU A 774 -7.74 9.51 -27.87
CA GLU A 774 -9.06 8.93 -27.68
C GLU A 774 -10.16 9.92 -28.08
N ALA A 775 -9.97 11.21 -27.78
CA ALA A 775 -10.97 12.25 -28.03
C ALA A 775 -11.29 12.44 -29.52
N PRO A 776 -10.34 12.73 -30.42
CA PRO A 776 -10.63 12.85 -31.85
C PRO A 776 -11.10 11.53 -32.47
N PHE A 777 -10.60 10.39 -32.00
CA PHE A 777 -11.04 9.07 -32.46
C PHE A 777 -12.52 8.81 -32.13
N VAL A 778 -12.91 8.95 -30.86
CA VAL A 778 -14.29 8.76 -30.39
C VAL A 778 -15.23 9.78 -31.04
N ALA A 779 -14.80 11.03 -31.21
CA ALA A 779 -15.58 12.04 -31.92
C ALA A 779 -15.90 11.61 -33.36
N ALA A 780 -14.91 11.09 -34.10
CA ALA A 780 -15.13 10.57 -35.46
C ALA A 780 -16.09 9.37 -35.47
N VAL A 781 -15.92 8.42 -34.54
CA VAL A 781 -16.84 7.28 -34.38
C VAL A 781 -18.28 7.76 -34.17
N ILE A 782 -18.50 8.70 -33.25
CA ILE A 782 -19.84 9.22 -32.91
C ILE A 782 -20.46 9.93 -34.11
N VAL A 783 -19.74 10.87 -34.71
CA VAL A 783 -20.26 11.66 -35.85
C VAL A 783 -20.65 10.76 -37.00
N VAL A 784 -19.79 9.82 -37.37
CA VAL A 784 -20.05 8.89 -38.49
C VAL A 784 -21.17 7.91 -38.15
N SER A 785 -21.22 7.42 -36.90
CA SER A 785 -22.32 6.57 -36.46
C SER A 785 -23.68 7.28 -36.54
N LEU A 786 -23.75 8.56 -36.17
CA LEU A 786 -24.96 9.38 -36.30
C LEU A 786 -25.37 9.59 -37.76
N VAL A 787 -24.40 9.83 -38.65
CA VAL A 787 -24.65 9.94 -40.09
C VAL A 787 -25.18 8.62 -40.66
N CYS A 788 -24.52 7.50 -40.36
CA CYS A 788 -24.96 6.16 -40.78
C CYS A 788 -26.35 5.84 -40.24
N ARG A 789 -26.62 6.13 -38.95
CA ARG A 789 -27.94 5.93 -38.34
C ARG A 789 -29.03 6.69 -39.11
N ARG A 790 -28.78 7.95 -39.48
CA ARG A 790 -29.72 8.79 -40.23
C ARG A 790 -29.92 8.28 -41.66
N LEU A 791 -28.84 7.96 -42.37
CA LEU A 791 -28.88 7.49 -43.76
C LEU A 791 -29.55 6.12 -43.88
N TRP A 792 -29.28 5.21 -42.95
CA TRP A 792 -29.80 3.85 -42.96
C TRP A 792 -31.14 3.72 -42.21
N ARG A 793 -31.71 4.83 -41.75
CA ARG A 793 -33.00 4.91 -41.04
C ARG A 793 -33.09 3.97 -39.83
N LEU A 794 -31.98 3.84 -39.11
CA LEU A 794 -31.88 3.01 -37.90
C LEU A 794 -32.45 3.78 -36.70
N GLN A 795 -33.35 3.15 -35.96
CA GLN A 795 -34.03 3.69 -34.78
C GLN A 795 -33.15 3.72 -33.54
#